data_AF-A0A2K2ASS6-F1
#
_entry.id   AF-A0A2K2ASS6-F1
#
_cell.length_a   1.000
_cell.length_b   1.000
_cell.length_c   1.000
_cell.angle_alpha   90.00
_cell.angle_beta   90.00
_cell.angle_gamma   90.00
#
_symmetry.space_group_name_H-M   'P 1'
#
loop_
_entity.id
_entity.type
_entity.pdbx_description
1 polymer ?
#
loop_
_entity_poly.entity_id
_entity_poly.type
_entity_poly.pdbx_seq_one_letter_code
_entity_poly.pdbx_strand_id
1 'polypeptide(L)'
;MLKKLKRRVLTSIRKSFRKPRKRMPYKPPTPSPSPSPPPQSPSPPQTPTMPQHSHHRPPNFPFLFPKAQSTVLPDPSLFLSPSLLSSPLPTSSFFQNFTLKNGDQPEYIHPYLIKSSLSSLSVSYPSQSHNSSFIYQVFVVDLTISATNKTDPNPGKSHVISSYSDLSVTLDMPSSNFRFFLVRGSPFLTCLITGNTEITISTIHAILSFSSSNSLTKYTVKLNNNQTWLIYSSSPINLSHDLSSITSEGFSGIIRIAVLPDSDPKYEAILDRFSSCYPISGDASFTKPFCLEYRWEKKGWGDLLMLAHPLHLRLLSSKDSDVTVLDDFKYNSIDGELVGVVGDSWVLKTDPVSVTWHSIKGIKEESYGEIVDALVKDVEGLDSSAITTTSSYFYGKLIARAARLALIAEEVNFLDVIPTIRKFLKETIDPWLEGTFGGNGFLHDDKWGGIVTKQGLTDSGADFGFGIYNDHHYHLGYFLYGIAVLAKVDPAWGRKYRSQAYSLMADFMNLGRRSNSNYTRLRCFDLYKLHSWAGGLTEFADGRNQESTSEAVNAYYSAALMGLAYGDTHLVATGSMLAALEIHAAQTWWHVKEGDKLYTEDFTGENRLVGVLWASKRDSGLWFAPPAWKECRLGIQLLPLLPISEVLFSDVGFVRKLVNWTLPALGREGVGEGWKGFVYALEGIYDKEIALEKIKNLNDHDDGNTLTNLLWWIHSRGDEEEGGWEGGGKFSWFGYYCH
;
A
#
# COMPACT_ATOMS: atom_id res chain seq x y z
N MET A 1 20.63 -45.93 -43.43
CA MET A 1 20.42 -47.01 -42.43
C MET A 1 19.31 -46.56 -41.49
N LEU A 2 18.03 -46.84 -41.75
CA LEU A 2 17.39 -48.16 -41.59
C LEU A 2 17.69 -48.81 -40.23
N LYS A 3 16.59 -49.05 -39.49
CA LYS A 3 16.41 -50.08 -38.45
C LYS A 3 17.08 -49.86 -37.08
N LYS A 4 16.40 -49.09 -36.24
CA LYS A 4 16.08 -49.40 -34.81
C LYS A 4 15.24 -48.27 -34.19
N LEU A 5 14.26 -47.75 -34.92
CA LEU A 5 12.83 -47.94 -34.62
C LEU A 5 12.48 -48.92 -33.47
N LYS A 6 11.63 -48.42 -32.56
CA LYS A 6 10.54 -49.14 -31.86
C LYS A 6 10.90 -50.25 -30.87
N ARG A 7 11.01 -49.86 -29.59
CA ARG A 7 10.31 -50.54 -28.47
C ARG A 7 10.44 -49.74 -27.18
N ARG A 8 9.67 -48.66 -27.04
CA ARG A 8 9.35 -48.06 -25.72
C ARG A 8 8.18 -47.08 -25.81
N VAL A 9 7.15 -47.43 -26.57
CA VAL A 9 5.84 -46.80 -26.46
C VAL A 9 4.78 -47.88 -26.64
N LEU A 10 3.79 -47.86 -25.74
CA LEU A 10 2.46 -48.47 -25.76
C LEU A 10 2.28 -49.94 -25.33
N THR A 11 1.34 -50.03 -24.36
CA THR A 11 0.41 -51.14 -24.05
C THR A 11 1.02 -52.42 -23.46
N SER A 12 0.46 -53.05 -22.43
CA SER A 12 -0.90 -53.05 -21.88
C SER A 12 -0.80 -53.74 -20.50
N ILE A 13 -1.38 -53.18 -19.43
CA ILE A 13 -2.77 -53.40 -19.01
C ILE A 13 -3.04 -54.84 -18.51
N ARG A 14 -3.45 -54.87 -17.23
CA ARG A 14 -4.35 -55.83 -16.53
C ARG A 14 -3.81 -57.19 -16.06
N LYS A 15 -3.69 -57.32 -14.73
CA LYS A 15 -4.47 -58.17 -13.79
C LYS A 15 -3.63 -58.31 -12.50
N SER A 16 -4.15 -58.24 -11.28
CA SER A 16 -5.41 -58.78 -10.79
C SER A 16 -5.90 -58.07 -9.53
N PHE A 17 -7.21 -58.04 -9.41
CA PHE A 17 -8.04 -57.68 -8.25
C PHE A 17 -7.60 -58.36 -6.95
N ARG A 18 -7.57 -57.58 -5.84
CA ARG A 18 -7.92 -58.11 -4.52
C ARG A 18 -8.96 -57.20 -3.85
N LYS A 19 -10.14 -57.79 -3.66
CA LYS A 19 -11.31 -57.29 -2.91
C LYS A 19 -11.04 -57.32 -1.38
N PRO A 20 -11.92 -56.73 -0.55
CA PRO A 20 -11.57 -55.94 0.62
C PRO A 20 -11.31 -56.78 1.88
N ARG A 21 -10.48 -56.25 2.79
CA ARG A 21 -10.35 -56.81 4.15
C ARG A 21 -11.67 -56.64 4.90
N LYS A 22 -12.21 -57.78 5.36
CA LYS A 22 -13.40 -57.93 6.19
C LYS A 22 -13.28 -57.10 7.47
N ARG A 23 -14.37 -56.40 7.80
CA ARG A 23 -14.70 -55.88 9.13
C ARG A 23 -14.58 -57.01 10.16
N MET A 24 -13.84 -56.78 11.23
CA MET A 24 -13.99 -57.54 12.48
C MET A 24 -15.06 -56.86 13.37
N PRO A 25 -15.74 -57.62 14.25
CA PRO A 25 -17.00 -57.21 14.86
C PRO A 25 -16.81 -56.17 15.96
N TYR A 26 -17.76 -55.24 15.98
CA TYR A 26 -18.03 -54.28 17.04
C TYR A 26 -18.14 -55.00 18.40
N LYS A 27 -17.26 -54.66 19.36
CA LYS A 27 -17.48 -54.95 20.77
C LYS A 27 -18.33 -53.82 21.35
N PRO A 28 -19.50 -54.09 21.95
CA PRO A 28 -20.30 -53.05 22.58
C PRO A 28 -19.58 -52.49 23.81
N PRO A 29 -19.51 -51.16 23.99
CA PRO A 29 -19.17 -50.59 25.29
C PRO A 29 -20.31 -50.90 26.28
N THR A 30 -19.92 -51.31 27.49
CA THR A 30 -20.77 -51.49 28.67
C THR A 30 -21.69 -50.29 28.91
N PRO A 31 -22.96 -50.51 29.35
CA PRO A 31 -23.90 -49.43 29.58
C PRO A 31 -23.44 -48.55 30.75
N SER A 32 -23.24 -47.27 30.45
CA SER A 32 -23.19 -46.20 31.45
C SER A 32 -24.56 -46.07 32.14
N PRO A 33 -24.59 -45.81 33.46
CA PRO A 33 -25.84 -45.76 34.22
C PRO A 33 -26.71 -44.58 33.77
N SER A 34 -28.03 -44.79 33.89
CA SER A 34 -29.09 -43.84 33.56
C SER A 34 -28.91 -42.48 34.27
N PRO A 35 -29.28 -41.37 33.61
CA PRO A 35 -29.20 -40.05 34.21
C PRO A 35 -30.28 -39.87 35.29
N SER A 36 -29.85 -39.44 36.47
CA SER A 36 -30.71 -38.98 37.56
C SER A 36 -31.53 -37.74 37.13
N PRO A 37 -32.73 -37.51 37.68
CA PRO A 37 -33.55 -36.35 37.34
C PRO A 37 -32.87 -35.04 37.78
N PRO A 38 -33.10 -33.92 37.08
CA PRO A 38 -32.49 -32.64 37.41
C PRO A 38 -33.02 -32.13 38.77
N PRO A 39 -32.15 -31.76 39.72
CA PRO A 39 -32.58 -31.12 40.95
C PRO A 39 -32.99 -29.66 40.71
N GLN A 40 -34.03 -29.24 41.42
CA GLN A 40 -34.57 -27.88 41.42
C GLN A 40 -33.52 -26.84 41.80
N SER A 41 -33.61 -25.68 41.15
CA SER A 41 -32.73 -24.52 41.27
C SER A 41 -32.66 -23.99 42.71
N PRO A 42 -31.47 -23.89 43.33
CA PRO A 42 -31.28 -23.07 44.51
C PRO A 42 -31.01 -21.60 44.12
N SER A 43 -31.61 -20.70 44.88
CA SER A 43 -31.54 -19.24 44.76
C SER A 43 -30.09 -18.71 44.71
N PRO A 44 -29.83 -17.61 43.97
CA PRO A 44 -28.48 -17.08 43.84
C PRO A 44 -27.90 -16.59 45.18
N PRO A 45 -26.65 -16.96 45.52
CA PRO A 45 -25.96 -16.42 46.68
C PRO A 45 -25.63 -14.93 46.48
N GLN A 46 -25.82 -14.13 47.53
CA GLN A 46 -25.42 -12.74 47.59
C GLN A 46 -23.93 -12.59 47.31
N THR A 47 -23.61 -11.67 46.40
CA THR A 47 -22.26 -11.30 45.98
C THR A 47 -21.46 -10.76 47.16
N PRO A 48 -20.23 -11.23 47.43
CA PRO A 48 -19.32 -10.52 48.30
C PRO A 48 -18.94 -9.19 47.64
N THR A 49 -19.12 -8.11 48.37
CA THR A 49 -18.68 -6.75 48.03
C THR A 49 -17.18 -6.76 47.74
N MET A 50 -16.82 -6.61 46.46
CA MET A 50 -15.45 -6.30 46.07
C MET A 50 -15.07 -4.89 46.57
N PRO A 51 -13.83 -4.66 47.00
CA PRO A 51 -13.36 -3.31 47.30
C PRO A 51 -13.49 -2.48 46.02
N GLN A 52 -14.00 -1.26 46.15
CA GLN A 52 -14.04 -0.28 45.05
C GLN A 52 -12.64 -0.22 44.43
N HIS A 53 -12.49 -0.77 43.23
CA HIS A 53 -11.38 -0.42 42.37
C HIS A 53 -11.50 1.08 42.13
N SER A 54 -10.63 1.84 42.77
CA SER A 54 -10.33 3.20 42.38
C SER A 54 -10.17 3.19 40.86
N HIS A 55 -11.06 3.88 40.16
CA HIS A 55 -10.80 4.29 38.79
C HIS A 55 -9.49 5.09 38.83
N HIS A 56 -8.37 4.41 38.60
CA HIS A 56 -7.16 5.07 38.20
C HIS A 56 -7.48 5.65 36.83
N ARG A 57 -7.97 6.90 36.86
CA ARG A 57 -7.89 7.82 35.74
C ARG A 57 -6.47 7.66 35.19
N PRO A 58 -6.29 7.40 33.89
CA PRO A 58 -4.94 7.42 33.32
C PRO A 58 -4.31 8.74 33.75
N PRO A 59 -3.04 8.75 34.19
CA PRO A 59 -2.39 10.01 34.51
C PRO A 59 -2.55 10.92 33.30
N ASN A 60 -3.13 12.10 33.53
CA ASN A 60 -3.48 13.09 32.53
C ASN A 60 -2.18 13.78 32.08
N PHE A 61 -1.27 13.02 31.46
CA PHE A 61 -0.14 13.60 30.76
C PHE A 61 -0.71 14.29 29.51
N PRO A 62 -0.37 15.57 29.25
CA PRO A 62 -0.68 16.16 27.96
C PRO A 62 -0.06 15.29 26.86
N PHE A 63 -0.77 15.13 25.74
CA PHE A 63 -0.22 14.49 24.56
C PHE A 63 1.14 15.12 24.21
N LEU A 64 2.06 14.31 23.65
CA LEU A 64 3.48 14.67 23.51
C LEU A 64 3.70 15.94 22.70
N PHE A 65 2.89 16.15 21.65
CA PHE A 65 2.87 17.36 20.85
C PHE A 65 1.70 18.27 21.27
N PRO A 66 1.83 19.60 21.13
CA PRO A 66 0.71 20.50 21.41
C PRO A 66 -0.48 20.19 20.50
N LYS A 67 -1.71 20.39 21.02
CA LYS A 67 -2.92 20.19 20.23
C LYS A 67 -3.02 21.21 19.09
N ALA A 68 -3.43 20.74 17.93
CA ALA A 68 -3.72 21.52 16.74
C ALA A 68 -5.17 22.03 16.76
N GLN A 69 -5.38 23.22 16.22
CA GLN A 69 -6.68 23.72 15.79
C GLN A 69 -6.55 24.15 14.34
N SER A 70 -6.82 23.20 13.43
CA SER A 70 -6.72 23.45 11.99
C SER A 70 -7.96 24.15 11.46
N THR A 71 -7.76 25.17 10.62
CA THR A 71 -8.83 25.84 9.87
C THR A 71 -9.01 25.25 8.47
N VAL A 72 -8.12 24.34 8.04
CA VAL A 72 -8.12 23.75 6.69
C VAL A 72 -8.61 22.31 6.65
N LEU A 73 -8.56 21.59 7.79
CA LEU A 73 -8.98 20.18 7.85
C LEU A 73 -10.52 20.04 7.75
N PRO A 74 -11.04 19.22 6.82
CA PRO A 74 -12.48 19.00 6.65
C PRO A 74 -13.10 18.29 7.86
N ASP A 75 -14.42 18.45 8.04
CA ASP A 75 -15.20 17.76 9.08
C ASP A 75 -15.49 16.29 8.70
N PRO A 76 -14.96 15.29 9.42
CA PRO A 76 -15.21 13.89 9.12
C PRO A 76 -16.66 13.44 9.37
N SER A 77 -17.43 14.17 10.19
CA SER A 77 -18.77 13.77 10.63
C SER A 77 -19.83 13.72 9.52
N LEU A 78 -19.53 14.30 8.35
CA LEU A 78 -20.44 14.33 7.20
C LEU A 78 -20.65 12.94 6.58
N PHE A 79 -19.59 12.11 6.54
CA PHE A 79 -19.60 10.84 5.80
C PHE A 79 -19.27 9.63 6.66
N LEU A 80 -18.82 9.81 7.90
CA LEU A 80 -18.42 8.70 8.78
C LEU A 80 -19.46 8.50 9.88
N SER A 81 -19.80 7.24 10.15
CA SER A 81 -20.75 6.92 11.23
C SER A 81 -20.22 7.38 12.60
N PRO A 82 -21.10 7.74 13.56
CA PRO A 82 -20.68 8.18 14.89
C PRO A 82 -19.75 7.19 15.62
N SER A 83 -19.87 5.90 15.32
CA SER A 83 -19.00 4.87 15.91
C SER A 83 -17.54 5.01 15.48
N LEU A 84 -17.29 5.44 14.24
CA LEU A 84 -15.94 5.60 13.68
C LEU A 84 -15.26 6.88 14.17
N LEU A 85 -16.03 7.94 14.45
CA LEU A 85 -15.51 9.23 14.93
C LEU A 85 -14.85 9.17 16.33
N SER A 86 -15.00 8.05 17.03
CA SER A 86 -14.38 7.83 18.34
C SER A 86 -12.92 7.37 18.28
N SER A 87 -12.40 7.10 17.07
CA SER A 87 -11.05 6.59 16.83
C SER A 87 -10.35 7.42 15.75
N PRO A 88 -9.01 7.40 15.68
CA PRO A 88 -8.27 8.01 14.58
C PRO A 88 -8.71 7.49 13.22
N LEU A 89 -8.85 8.41 12.27
CA LEU A 89 -9.44 8.17 10.97
C LEU A 89 -8.35 8.04 9.89
N PRO A 90 -8.58 7.21 8.86
CA PRO A 90 -7.67 7.14 7.71
C PRO A 90 -7.72 8.43 6.89
N THR A 91 -6.57 8.83 6.35
CA THR A 91 -6.40 10.08 5.58
C THR A 91 -5.77 9.87 4.21
N SER A 92 -5.05 8.77 3.99
CA SER A 92 -4.44 8.41 2.70
C SER A 92 -4.98 7.07 2.19
N SER A 93 -6.28 6.83 2.39
CA SER A 93 -6.94 5.56 2.06
C SER A 93 -7.42 5.47 0.61
N PHE A 94 -7.59 4.25 0.11
CA PHE A 94 -8.13 3.98 -1.23
C PHE A 94 -9.59 4.42 -1.44
N PHE A 95 -10.28 4.85 -0.39
CA PHE A 95 -11.67 5.31 -0.44
C PHE A 95 -11.82 6.78 -0.01
N GLN A 96 -10.70 7.51 0.10
CA GLN A 96 -10.67 8.83 0.71
C GLN A 96 -11.64 9.82 0.06
N ASN A 97 -11.84 9.76 -1.26
CA ASN A 97 -12.79 10.62 -1.98
C ASN A 97 -14.21 10.50 -1.44
N PHE A 98 -14.63 9.34 -0.92
CA PHE A 98 -15.95 9.17 -0.30
C PHE A 98 -16.12 9.97 1.00
N THR A 99 -15.07 10.56 1.54
CA THR A 99 -15.10 11.40 2.76
C THR A 99 -14.91 12.89 2.49
N LEU A 100 -14.67 13.27 1.24
CA LEU A 100 -14.24 14.62 0.87
C LEU A 100 -15.26 15.32 0.00
N LYS A 101 -15.41 16.63 0.21
CA LYS A 101 -16.35 17.51 -0.52
C LYS A 101 -17.76 16.91 -0.60
N ASN A 102 -18.18 16.44 -1.78
CA ASN A 102 -19.51 15.85 -2.00
C ASN A 102 -19.53 14.32 -1.82
N GLY A 103 -18.36 13.68 -1.71
CA GLY A 103 -18.24 12.24 -1.62
C GLY A 103 -18.55 11.52 -2.94
N ASP A 104 -18.56 12.24 -4.07
CA ASP A 104 -19.06 11.77 -5.36
C ASP A 104 -17.96 11.67 -6.43
N GLN A 105 -16.69 11.75 -6.05
CA GLN A 105 -15.60 11.35 -6.95
C GLN A 105 -15.48 9.83 -7.00
N PRO A 106 -15.18 9.25 -8.17
CA PRO A 106 -14.96 7.81 -8.28
C PRO A 106 -13.79 7.35 -7.42
N GLU A 107 -13.89 6.11 -6.93
CA GLU A 107 -12.78 5.37 -6.34
C GLU A 107 -12.58 4.04 -7.05
N TYR A 108 -11.33 3.62 -7.20
CA TYR A 108 -10.99 2.36 -7.84
C TYR A 108 -11.05 1.20 -6.84
N ILE A 109 -12.16 0.46 -6.90
CA ILE A 109 -12.40 -0.76 -6.11
C ILE A 109 -12.32 -1.95 -7.06
N HIS A 110 -11.11 -2.50 -7.22
CA HIS A 110 -10.77 -3.50 -8.24
C HIS A 110 -11.84 -4.60 -8.41
N PRO A 111 -12.34 -4.84 -9.64
CA PRO A 111 -11.92 -4.28 -10.93
C PRO A 111 -12.68 -3.01 -11.36
N TYR A 112 -13.50 -2.42 -10.50
CA TYR A 112 -14.49 -1.40 -10.86
C TYR A 112 -14.10 0.01 -10.40
N LEU A 113 -14.49 1.03 -11.17
CA LEU A 113 -14.60 2.38 -10.64
C LEU A 113 -16.00 2.58 -10.06
N ILE A 114 -16.07 3.04 -8.82
CA ILE A 114 -17.30 3.20 -8.06
C ILE A 114 -17.49 4.67 -7.72
N LYS A 115 -18.64 5.22 -8.08
CA LYS A 115 -19.01 6.60 -7.75
C LYS A 115 -20.29 6.61 -6.93
N SER A 116 -20.22 7.21 -5.74
CA SER A 116 -21.40 7.40 -4.90
C SER A 116 -22.18 8.64 -5.32
N SER A 117 -23.48 8.64 -5.01
CA SER A 117 -24.39 9.78 -5.09
C SER A 117 -25.36 9.71 -3.91
N LEU A 118 -26.22 10.72 -3.75
CA LEU A 118 -27.10 10.88 -2.58
C LEU A 118 -27.95 9.64 -2.24
N SER A 119 -28.38 8.89 -3.26
CA SER A 119 -29.30 7.76 -3.10
C SER A 119 -29.00 6.58 -4.03
N SER A 120 -27.85 6.62 -4.70
CA SER A 120 -27.49 5.66 -5.73
C SER A 120 -25.99 5.45 -5.79
N LEU A 121 -25.61 4.30 -6.35
CA LEU A 121 -24.22 3.94 -6.60
C LEU A 121 -24.04 3.64 -8.08
N SER A 122 -23.11 4.34 -8.72
CA SER A 122 -22.74 4.11 -10.11
C SER A 122 -21.47 3.26 -10.18
N VAL A 123 -21.44 2.31 -11.12
CA VAL A 123 -20.32 1.40 -11.36
C VAL A 123 -19.90 1.45 -12.82
N SER A 124 -18.59 1.41 -13.03
CA SER A 124 -17.95 1.28 -14.34
C SER A 124 -17.01 0.08 -14.33
N TYR A 125 -17.01 -0.71 -15.40
CA TYR A 125 -15.87 -1.54 -15.75
C TYR A 125 -15.05 -0.80 -16.81
N PRO A 126 -14.03 -0.05 -16.39
CA PRO A 126 -13.50 1.02 -17.22
C PRO A 126 -12.66 0.48 -18.37
N SER A 127 -12.82 1.09 -19.54
CA SER A 127 -11.83 0.99 -20.60
C SER A 127 -10.59 1.82 -20.26
N GLN A 128 -9.46 1.47 -20.88
CA GLN A 128 -8.23 2.24 -20.74
C GLN A 128 -8.04 3.14 -21.95
N SER A 129 -7.66 4.39 -21.70
CA SER A 129 -7.17 5.31 -22.71
C SER A 129 -5.69 5.58 -22.44
N HIS A 130 -4.87 5.49 -23.47
CA HIS A 130 -3.42 5.53 -23.32
C HIS A 130 -2.74 6.22 -24.49
N ASN A 131 -1.54 6.71 -24.21
CA ASN A 131 -0.51 7.11 -25.16
C ASN A 131 0.86 6.90 -24.48
N SER A 132 1.93 7.36 -25.11
CA SER A 132 3.28 7.28 -24.53
C SER A 132 3.47 8.10 -23.25
N SER A 133 2.65 9.12 -22.99
CA SER A 133 2.76 9.98 -21.80
C SER A 133 1.93 9.51 -20.62
N PHE A 134 0.79 8.85 -20.85
CA PHE A 134 -0.09 8.39 -19.78
C PHE A 134 -0.94 7.19 -20.16
N ILE A 135 -1.40 6.46 -19.15
CA ILE A 135 -2.46 5.45 -19.21
C ILE A 135 -3.49 5.85 -18.16
N TYR A 136 -4.78 5.90 -18.48
CA TYR A 136 -5.82 6.14 -17.47
C TYR A 136 -7.10 5.34 -17.75
N GLN A 137 -7.85 5.10 -16.70
CA GLN A 137 -9.16 4.45 -16.78
C GLN A 137 -10.26 5.49 -17.01
N VAL A 138 -11.07 5.28 -18.04
CA VAL A 138 -12.20 6.17 -18.35
C VAL A 138 -13.40 5.75 -17.51
N PHE A 139 -13.88 6.65 -16.66
CA PHE A 139 -15.12 6.43 -15.93
C PHE A 139 -16.33 6.65 -16.84
N VAL A 140 -17.03 5.56 -17.17
CA VAL A 140 -18.32 5.58 -17.86
C VAL A 140 -19.36 4.94 -16.95
N VAL A 141 -20.51 5.59 -16.77
CA VAL A 141 -21.59 5.09 -15.91
C VAL A 141 -22.28 3.90 -16.57
N ASP A 142 -21.66 2.73 -16.49
CA ASP A 142 -22.16 1.50 -17.12
C ASP A 142 -23.47 1.08 -16.45
N LEU A 143 -23.53 1.08 -15.12
CA LEU A 143 -24.75 0.84 -14.36
C LEU A 143 -24.88 1.83 -13.20
N THR A 144 -26.10 2.21 -12.84
CA THR A 144 -26.43 2.95 -11.62
C THR A 144 -27.53 2.23 -10.87
N ILE A 145 -27.25 1.87 -9.62
CA ILE A 145 -28.17 1.17 -8.73
C ILE A 145 -28.82 2.20 -7.82
N SER A 146 -30.14 2.29 -7.84
CA SER A 146 -30.95 3.26 -7.08
C SER A 146 -32.24 2.62 -6.58
N ALA A 147 -32.86 3.23 -5.57
CA ALA A 147 -34.20 2.86 -5.12
C ALA A 147 -35.25 3.70 -5.85
N THR A 148 -36.36 3.08 -6.27
CA THR A 148 -37.45 3.77 -6.98
C THR A 148 -38.22 4.71 -6.04
N ASN A 149 -38.48 4.27 -4.81
CA ASN A 149 -39.14 5.05 -3.77
C ASN A 149 -38.11 5.62 -2.79
N LYS A 150 -37.90 6.93 -2.81
CA LYS A 150 -37.04 7.62 -1.83
C LYS A 150 -37.78 7.72 -0.49
N THR A 151 -37.30 7.02 0.54
CA THR A 151 -38.01 6.89 1.83
C THR A 151 -37.59 7.93 2.87
N ASP A 152 -36.53 8.71 2.64
CA ASP A 152 -36.03 9.68 3.63
C ASP A 152 -36.65 11.09 3.44
N PRO A 153 -37.24 11.69 4.49
CA PRO A 153 -37.71 13.08 4.49
C PRO A 153 -36.58 14.14 4.36
N ASN A 154 -35.30 13.76 4.46
CA ASN A 154 -34.15 14.63 4.23
C ASN A 154 -33.38 14.25 2.94
N PRO A 155 -33.77 14.80 1.77
CA PRO A 155 -33.19 14.43 0.47
C PRO A 155 -31.72 14.84 0.25
N GLY A 156 -31.05 15.42 1.27
CA GLY A 156 -29.68 15.97 1.18
C GLY A 156 -28.58 15.14 1.87
N LYS A 157 -28.89 13.98 2.47
CA LYS A 157 -27.85 13.13 3.07
C LYS A 157 -27.22 12.21 2.01
N SER A 158 -25.91 12.34 1.85
CA SER A 158 -25.09 11.43 1.03
C SER A 158 -24.93 10.06 1.71
N HIS A 159 -24.11 9.19 1.12
CA HIS A 159 -23.75 7.92 1.77
C HIS A 159 -23.07 8.13 3.13
N VAL A 160 -23.12 7.10 3.96
CA VAL A 160 -22.40 7.03 5.23
C VAL A 160 -21.49 5.81 5.21
N ILE A 161 -20.21 6.00 5.50
CA ILE A 161 -19.25 4.94 5.77
C ILE A 161 -19.56 4.38 7.17
N SER A 162 -20.12 3.18 7.20
CA SER A 162 -20.51 2.50 8.43
C SER A 162 -19.38 1.64 9.01
N SER A 163 -18.51 1.12 8.15
CA SER A 163 -17.30 0.39 8.54
C SER A 163 -16.25 0.41 7.43
N TYR A 164 -14.99 0.23 7.80
CA TYR A 164 -13.89 -0.03 6.89
C TYR A 164 -12.91 -1.03 7.51
N SER A 165 -12.09 -1.65 6.66
CA SER A 165 -10.99 -2.54 7.04
C SER A 165 -9.78 -2.29 6.13
N ASP A 166 -8.72 -3.07 6.27
CA ASP A 166 -7.51 -2.93 5.47
C ASP A 166 -7.79 -3.08 3.94
N LEU A 167 -8.80 -3.89 3.59
CA LEU A 167 -9.15 -4.24 2.19
C LEU A 167 -10.57 -3.85 1.78
N SER A 168 -11.37 -3.20 2.64
CA SER A 168 -12.76 -2.86 2.34
C SER A 168 -13.27 -1.56 2.94
N VAL A 169 -14.33 -1.03 2.32
CA VAL A 169 -15.17 0.03 2.86
C VAL A 169 -16.65 -0.35 2.68
N THR A 170 -17.49 -0.03 3.65
CA THR A 170 -18.94 -0.27 3.58
C THR A 170 -19.68 1.05 3.50
N LEU A 171 -20.45 1.24 2.42
CA LEU A 171 -21.27 2.43 2.21
C LEU A 171 -22.74 2.10 2.49
N ASP A 172 -23.30 2.77 3.48
CA ASP A 172 -24.72 2.76 3.76
C ASP A 172 -25.36 3.94 3.02
N MET A 173 -26.49 3.69 2.34
CA MET A 173 -27.33 4.72 1.73
C MET A 173 -28.71 4.68 2.41
N PRO A 174 -28.86 5.37 3.57
CA PRO A 174 -30.08 5.31 4.38
C PRO A 174 -31.33 5.67 3.59
N SER A 175 -31.23 6.65 2.68
CA SER A 175 -32.33 7.12 1.83
C SER A 175 -32.90 6.07 0.87
N SER A 176 -32.13 4.99 0.62
CA SER A 176 -32.45 3.95 -0.35
C SER A 176 -32.47 2.55 0.25
N ASN A 177 -32.32 2.40 1.58
CA ASN A 177 -32.21 1.10 2.26
C ASN A 177 -31.13 0.16 1.67
N PHE A 178 -30.06 0.74 1.14
CA PHE A 178 -28.95 -0.02 0.55
C PHE A 178 -27.71 0.02 1.45
N ARG A 179 -26.99 -1.10 1.45
CA ARG A 179 -25.65 -1.22 2.01
C ARG A 179 -24.74 -1.91 1.02
N PHE A 180 -23.71 -1.22 0.55
CA PHE A 180 -22.72 -1.76 -0.37
C PHE A 180 -21.47 -2.21 0.38
N PHE A 181 -21.09 -3.48 0.20
CA PHE A 181 -19.84 -4.03 0.69
C PHE A 181 -18.79 -3.91 -0.41
N LEU A 182 -17.96 -2.86 -0.36
CA LEU A 182 -16.92 -2.59 -1.35
C LEU A 182 -15.60 -3.20 -0.87
N VAL A 183 -15.31 -4.42 -1.31
CA VAL A 183 -14.09 -5.15 -0.97
C VAL A 183 -13.18 -5.22 -2.20
N ARG A 184 -11.94 -4.73 -2.08
CA ARG A 184 -11.01 -4.71 -3.20
C ARG A 184 -10.65 -6.12 -3.67
N GLY A 185 -10.68 -6.29 -4.99
CA GLY A 185 -10.47 -7.58 -5.62
C GLY A 185 -11.74 -8.45 -5.67
N SER A 186 -12.90 -7.99 -5.18
CA SER A 186 -14.14 -8.74 -5.40
C SER A 186 -14.56 -8.62 -6.87
N PRO A 187 -14.73 -9.73 -7.62
CA PRO A 187 -15.26 -9.66 -8.99
C PRO A 187 -16.73 -9.23 -9.03
N PHE A 188 -17.41 -9.18 -7.87
CA PHE A 188 -18.81 -8.79 -7.74
C PHE A 188 -18.96 -7.51 -6.91
N LEU A 189 -19.74 -6.56 -7.41
CA LEU A 189 -20.35 -5.52 -6.58
C LEU A 189 -21.46 -6.16 -5.74
N THR A 190 -21.41 -6.04 -4.42
CA THR A 190 -22.37 -6.67 -3.50
C THR A 190 -23.18 -5.62 -2.75
N CYS A 191 -24.51 -5.71 -2.85
CA CYS A 191 -25.45 -4.82 -2.19
C CYS A 191 -26.45 -5.62 -1.32
N LEU A 192 -26.58 -5.22 -0.05
CA LEU A 192 -27.65 -5.65 0.84
C LEU A 192 -28.80 -4.64 0.76
N ILE A 193 -30.00 -5.17 0.59
CA ILE A 193 -31.23 -4.39 0.42
C ILE A 193 -32.21 -4.78 1.52
N THR A 194 -32.69 -3.79 2.26
CA THR A 194 -33.65 -3.96 3.36
C THR A 194 -35.00 -3.31 3.06
N GLY A 195 -36.05 -3.70 3.80
CA GLY A 195 -37.31 -2.95 3.81
C GLY A 195 -38.22 -3.14 2.59
N ASN A 196 -38.11 -4.24 1.85
CA ASN A 196 -38.91 -4.52 0.64
C ASN A 196 -38.83 -3.38 -0.39
N THR A 197 -37.61 -2.99 -0.73
CA THR A 197 -37.32 -1.81 -1.55
C THR A 197 -37.39 -2.14 -3.04
N GLU A 198 -38.06 -1.28 -3.82
CA GLU A 198 -38.07 -1.34 -5.29
C GLU A 198 -36.75 -0.82 -5.85
N ILE A 199 -36.16 -1.58 -6.79
CA ILE A 199 -34.81 -1.35 -7.27
C ILE A 199 -34.87 -0.91 -8.72
N THR A 200 -34.09 0.11 -9.05
CA THR A 200 -33.81 0.52 -10.43
C THR A 200 -32.32 0.40 -10.71
N ILE A 201 -31.97 -0.39 -11.72
CA ILE A 201 -30.63 -0.45 -12.32
C ILE A 201 -30.72 0.24 -13.68
N SER A 202 -30.24 1.48 -13.77
CA SER A 202 -30.23 2.25 -15.03
C SER A 202 -28.85 2.21 -15.69
N THR A 203 -28.82 2.34 -17.01
CA THR A 203 -27.59 2.39 -17.80
C THR A 203 -27.70 3.49 -18.86
N ILE A 204 -26.56 4.06 -19.27
CA ILE A 204 -26.52 4.97 -20.43
C ILE A 204 -26.51 4.20 -21.77
N HIS A 205 -26.34 2.87 -21.70
CA HIS A 205 -26.22 1.97 -22.84
C HIS A 205 -27.58 1.33 -23.14
N ALA A 206 -27.83 0.96 -24.39
CA ALA A 206 -29.05 0.23 -24.73
C ALA A 206 -28.94 -1.24 -24.30
N ILE A 207 -29.98 -1.76 -23.65
CA ILE A 207 -30.10 -3.18 -23.31
C ILE A 207 -30.49 -3.94 -24.58
N LEU A 208 -29.57 -4.75 -25.10
CA LEU A 208 -29.76 -5.52 -26.33
C LEU A 208 -30.36 -6.90 -26.07
N SER A 209 -30.05 -7.50 -24.93
CA SER A 209 -30.68 -8.75 -24.49
C SER A 209 -30.78 -8.80 -22.98
N PHE A 210 -31.90 -9.34 -22.51
CA PHE A 210 -32.19 -9.53 -21.10
C PHE A 210 -32.79 -10.93 -20.93
N SER A 211 -32.14 -11.78 -20.14
CA SER A 211 -32.58 -13.17 -19.93
C SER A 211 -32.43 -13.57 -18.48
N SER A 212 -33.29 -14.48 -18.02
CA SER A 212 -33.31 -14.97 -16.64
C SER A 212 -33.11 -16.48 -16.57
N SER A 213 -32.60 -16.91 -15.42
CA SER A 213 -32.65 -18.32 -15.01
C SER A 213 -34.07 -18.72 -14.60
N ASN A 214 -34.37 -20.02 -14.65
CA ASN A 214 -35.68 -20.56 -14.24
C ASN A 214 -36.04 -20.25 -12.78
N SER A 215 -35.04 -20.08 -11.90
CA SER A 215 -35.23 -19.73 -10.49
C SER A 215 -35.42 -18.23 -10.25
N LEU A 216 -35.27 -17.38 -11.28
CA LEU A 216 -35.29 -15.91 -11.17
C LEU A 216 -34.28 -15.37 -10.14
N THR A 217 -33.16 -16.06 -9.97
CA THR A 217 -32.06 -15.66 -9.06
C THR A 217 -30.79 -15.24 -9.81
N LYS A 218 -30.83 -15.32 -11.14
CA LYS A 218 -29.76 -14.92 -12.05
C LYS A 218 -30.39 -14.29 -13.29
N TYR A 219 -29.84 -13.15 -13.71
CA TYR A 219 -30.16 -12.46 -14.93
C TYR A 219 -28.88 -12.12 -15.70
N THR A 220 -28.94 -12.26 -17.03
CA THR A 220 -27.85 -11.90 -17.94
C THR A 220 -28.30 -10.74 -18.82
N VAL A 221 -27.55 -9.63 -18.76
CA VAL A 221 -27.84 -8.36 -19.43
C VAL A 221 -26.72 -8.05 -20.42
N LYS A 222 -27.04 -7.96 -21.71
CA LYS A 222 -26.09 -7.55 -22.74
C LYS A 222 -26.36 -6.12 -23.16
N LEU A 223 -25.34 -5.28 -23.12
CA LEU A 223 -25.42 -3.87 -23.47
C LEU A 223 -24.84 -3.61 -24.87
N ASN A 224 -25.18 -2.47 -25.47
CA ASN A 224 -24.69 -2.09 -26.80
C ASN A 224 -23.23 -1.61 -26.85
N ASN A 225 -22.56 -1.49 -25.69
CA ASN A 225 -21.11 -1.26 -25.58
C ASN A 225 -20.29 -2.57 -25.59
N ASN A 226 -20.91 -3.71 -25.95
CA ASN A 226 -20.35 -5.07 -25.92
C ASN A 226 -20.08 -5.67 -24.52
N GLN A 227 -20.39 -4.96 -23.44
CA GLN A 227 -20.31 -5.55 -22.11
C GLN A 227 -21.53 -6.45 -21.84
N THR A 228 -21.28 -7.55 -21.11
CA THR A 228 -22.33 -8.42 -20.57
C THR A 228 -22.22 -8.41 -19.05
N TRP A 229 -23.35 -8.18 -18.38
CA TRP A 229 -23.45 -8.10 -16.92
C TRP A 229 -24.32 -9.23 -16.39
N LEU A 230 -23.90 -9.82 -15.28
CA LEU A 230 -24.60 -10.88 -14.56
C LEU A 230 -25.12 -10.32 -13.24
N ILE A 231 -26.42 -10.45 -13.01
CA ILE A 231 -27.09 -10.02 -11.77
C ILE A 231 -27.57 -11.26 -11.04
N TYR A 232 -27.09 -11.46 -9.81
CA TYR A 232 -27.47 -12.55 -8.94
C TYR A 232 -28.25 -12.02 -7.73
N SER A 233 -29.26 -12.76 -7.27
CA SER A 233 -30.02 -12.42 -6.07
C SER A 233 -30.10 -13.59 -5.10
N SER A 234 -30.15 -13.29 -3.80
CA SER A 234 -30.25 -14.30 -2.73
C SER A 234 -31.57 -15.07 -2.72
N SER A 235 -32.61 -14.50 -3.33
CA SER A 235 -33.95 -15.08 -3.48
C SER A 235 -34.53 -14.65 -4.82
N PRO A 236 -35.54 -15.37 -5.34
CA PRO A 236 -36.19 -15.00 -6.60
C PRO A 236 -36.63 -13.53 -6.58
N ILE A 237 -36.29 -12.79 -7.63
CA ILE A 237 -36.68 -11.39 -7.83
C ILE A 237 -37.20 -11.25 -9.25
N ASN A 238 -38.38 -10.67 -9.43
CA ASN A 238 -38.91 -10.45 -10.76
C ASN A 238 -38.39 -9.12 -11.30
N LEU A 239 -37.54 -9.17 -12.32
CA LEU A 239 -36.99 -7.99 -12.98
C LEU A 239 -37.64 -7.78 -14.34
N SER A 240 -38.15 -6.58 -14.56
CA SER A 240 -38.56 -6.06 -15.87
C SER A 240 -37.50 -5.12 -16.43
N HIS A 241 -37.51 -4.89 -17.73
CA HIS A 241 -36.60 -3.93 -18.36
C HIS A 241 -37.30 -3.12 -19.45
N ASP A 242 -36.79 -1.93 -19.70
CA ASP A 242 -37.01 -1.17 -20.92
C ASP A 242 -35.69 -1.04 -21.71
N LEU A 243 -35.55 0.02 -22.53
CA LEU A 243 -34.35 0.22 -23.33
C LEU A 243 -33.07 0.46 -22.50
N SER A 244 -33.19 1.08 -21.32
CA SER A 244 -32.04 1.60 -20.57
C SER A 244 -32.18 1.46 -19.05
N SER A 245 -33.20 0.75 -18.57
CA SER A 245 -33.44 0.52 -17.15
C SER A 245 -33.98 -0.88 -16.90
N ILE A 246 -33.59 -1.43 -15.75
CA ILE A 246 -34.10 -2.68 -15.19
C ILE A 246 -34.74 -2.33 -13.86
N THR A 247 -35.96 -2.75 -13.64
CA THR A 247 -36.75 -2.45 -12.44
C THR A 247 -37.22 -3.72 -11.76
N SER A 248 -37.37 -3.66 -10.45
CA SER A 248 -37.95 -4.73 -9.65
C SER A 248 -39.20 -4.28 -8.92
N GLU A 249 -40.05 -5.23 -8.53
CA GLU A 249 -40.94 -5.04 -7.38
C GLU A 249 -40.13 -4.95 -6.09
N GLY A 250 -40.79 -4.76 -4.95
CA GLY A 250 -40.12 -4.72 -3.64
C GLY A 250 -39.25 -5.97 -3.39
N PHE A 251 -38.02 -5.76 -2.95
CA PHE A 251 -37.06 -6.82 -2.65
C PHE A 251 -36.37 -6.61 -1.29
N SER A 252 -36.02 -7.70 -0.63
CA SER A 252 -35.11 -7.69 0.51
C SER A 252 -34.19 -8.89 0.45
N GLY A 253 -32.89 -8.65 0.55
CA GLY A 253 -31.88 -9.68 0.37
C GLY A 253 -30.57 -9.11 -0.18
N ILE A 254 -29.75 -9.99 -0.76
CA ILE A 254 -28.49 -9.63 -1.40
C ILE A 254 -28.68 -9.60 -2.91
N ILE A 255 -28.14 -8.56 -3.55
CA ILE A 255 -27.87 -8.52 -4.98
C ILE A 255 -26.37 -8.46 -5.21
N ARG A 256 -25.88 -9.26 -6.15
CA ARG A 256 -24.49 -9.23 -6.62
C ARG A 256 -24.45 -9.01 -8.12
N ILE A 257 -23.62 -8.08 -8.56
CA ILE A 257 -23.48 -7.70 -9.97
C ILE A 257 -22.03 -7.93 -10.39
N ALA A 258 -21.81 -8.62 -11.49
CA ALA A 258 -20.47 -8.81 -12.06
C ALA A 258 -20.50 -8.58 -13.57
N VAL A 259 -19.48 -7.89 -14.10
CA VAL A 259 -19.24 -7.87 -15.55
C VAL A 259 -18.58 -9.18 -15.95
N LEU A 260 -18.95 -9.70 -17.12
CA LEU A 260 -18.32 -10.83 -17.76
C LEU A 260 -17.15 -10.30 -18.62
N PRO A 261 -15.88 -10.55 -18.22
CA PRO A 261 -14.73 -9.91 -18.86
C PRO A 261 -14.35 -10.57 -20.20
N ASP A 262 -14.76 -11.82 -20.43
CA ASP A 262 -14.54 -12.57 -21.67
C ASP A 262 -15.78 -13.39 -22.05
N SER A 263 -16.03 -13.55 -23.36
CA SER A 263 -17.14 -14.33 -23.89
C SER A 263 -16.99 -15.85 -23.80
N ASP A 264 -15.82 -16.38 -23.41
CA ASP A 264 -15.64 -17.82 -23.15
C ASP A 264 -16.64 -18.26 -22.06
N PRO A 265 -17.52 -19.26 -22.33
CA PRO A 265 -18.51 -19.75 -21.39
C PRO A 265 -17.96 -20.17 -20.02
N LYS A 266 -16.67 -20.49 -19.91
CA LYS A 266 -16.01 -20.78 -18.64
C LYS A 266 -16.06 -19.62 -17.66
N TYR A 267 -15.98 -18.38 -18.14
CA TYR A 267 -15.99 -17.20 -17.27
C TYR A 267 -17.35 -17.07 -16.56
N GLU A 268 -18.44 -17.22 -17.31
CA GLU A 268 -19.79 -17.23 -16.75
C GLU A 268 -19.96 -18.40 -15.78
N ALA A 269 -19.50 -19.60 -16.14
CA ALA A 269 -19.57 -20.78 -15.26
C ALA A 269 -18.78 -20.59 -13.95
N ILE A 270 -17.64 -19.91 -13.98
CA ILE A 270 -16.86 -19.56 -12.78
C ILE A 270 -17.63 -18.56 -11.93
N LEU A 271 -18.12 -17.46 -12.52
CA LEU A 271 -18.92 -16.46 -11.78
C LEU A 271 -20.19 -17.08 -11.18
N ASP A 272 -20.88 -17.95 -11.91
CA ASP A 272 -22.04 -18.70 -11.42
C ASP A 272 -21.70 -19.52 -10.19
N ARG A 273 -20.61 -20.28 -10.25
CA ARG A 273 -20.14 -21.15 -9.16
C ARG A 273 -19.87 -20.37 -7.87
N PHE A 274 -19.30 -19.16 -7.96
CA PHE A 274 -18.88 -18.36 -6.80
C PHE A 274 -19.85 -17.22 -6.46
N SER A 275 -21.00 -17.14 -7.13
CA SER A 275 -22.01 -16.09 -6.95
C SER A 275 -22.63 -16.07 -5.54
N SER A 276 -22.66 -17.20 -4.83
CA SER A 276 -23.34 -17.32 -3.53
C SER A 276 -22.48 -16.94 -2.32
N CYS A 277 -21.16 -16.87 -2.44
CA CYS A 277 -20.24 -16.51 -1.36
C CYS A 277 -19.61 -15.14 -1.61
N TYR A 278 -19.66 -14.25 -0.64
CA TYR A 278 -19.20 -12.86 -0.80
C TYR A 278 -18.47 -12.32 0.43
N PRO A 279 -17.43 -11.50 0.23
CA PRO A 279 -16.74 -10.85 1.33
C PRO A 279 -17.53 -9.62 1.81
N ILE A 280 -17.45 -9.32 3.11
CA ILE A 280 -18.00 -8.09 3.70
C ILE A 280 -16.90 -7.21 4.31
N SER A 281 -15.78 -7.81 4.71
CA SER A 281 -14.57 -7.13 5.18
C SER A 281 -13.32 -7.93 4.84
N GLY A 282 -12.15 -7.31 4.91
CA GLY A 282 -10.87 -7.97 4.69
C GLY A 282 -9.76 -7.33 5.51
N ASP A 283 -9.16 -8.12 6.38
CA ASP A 283 -8.10 -7.70 7.28
C ASP A 283 -6.74 -8.24 6.85
N ALA A 284 -5.69 -7.43 6.99
CA ALA A 284 -4.32 -7.89 6.79
C ALA A 284 -3.58 -7.97 8.14
N SER A 285 -2.87 -9.06 8.37
CA SER A 285 -2.15 -9.34 9.61
C SER A 285 -0.68 -9.66 9.35
N PHE A 286 0.19 -9.03 10.14
CA PHE A 286 1.63 -9.29 10.15
C PHE A 286 1.91 -10.42 11.16
N THR A 287 1.66 -11.66 10.77
CA THR A 287 1.72 -12.80 11.71
C THR A 287 3.15 -13.31 11.95
N LYS A 288 4.02 -13.15 10.95
CA LYS A 288 5.43 -13.54 10.99
C LYS A 288 6.27 -12.50 10.22
N PRO A 289 7.58 -12.36 10.50
CA PRO A 289 8.45 -11.52 9.69
C PRO A 289 8.33 -11.85 8.20
N PHE A 290 8.24 -10.83 7.36
CA PHE A 290 8.14 -10.95 5.89
C PHE A 290 6.92 -11.76 5.40
N CYS A 291 5.86 -11.84 6.20
CA CYS A 291 4.64 -12.60 5.92
C CYS A 291 3.39 -11.76 6.20
N LEU A 292 2.62 -11.46 5.17
CA LEU A 292 1.34 -10.75 5.25
C LEU A 292 0.20 -11.72 5.01
N GLU A 293 -0.70 -11.86 5.96
CA GLU A 293 -1.89 -12.71 5.82
C GLU A 293 -3.14 -11.86 5.62
N TYR A 294 -3.84 -12.06 4.52
CA TYR A 294 -5.19 -11.54 4.31
C TYR A 294 -6.21 -12.54 4.82
N ARG A 295 -7.22 -12.06 5.56
CA ARG A 295 -8.37 -12.85 5.95
C ARG A 295 -9.64 -12.08 5.68
N TRP A 296 -10.53 -12.67 4.89
CA TRP A 296 -11.83 -12.07 4.60
C TRP A 296 -12.89 -12.59 5.56
N GLU A 297 -13.70 -11.67 6.08
CA GLU A 297 -15.00 -12.05 6.63
C GLU A 297 -15.97 -12.21 5.47
N LYS A 298 -16.57 -13.40 5.35
CA LYS A 298 -17.45 -13.75 4.25
C LYS A 298 -18.83 -14.17 4.74
N LYS A 299 -19.81 -14.04 3.86
CA LYS A 299 -21.20 -14.51 4.04
C LYS A 299 -21.65 -15.32 2.83
N GLY A 300 -22.74 -16.06 3.01
CA GLY A 300 -23.28 -16.97 2.00
C GLY A 300 -22.65 -18.35 2.06
N TRP A 301 -22.71 -19.09 0.95
CA TRP A 301 -22.32 -20.51 0.89
C TRP A 301 -21.28 -20.77 -0.21
N GLY A 302 -20.34 -21.67 0.06
CA GLY A 302 -19.27 -22.04 -0.87
C GLY A 302 -17.93 -21.33 -0.60
N ASP A 303 -17.02 -21.49 -1.55
CA ASP A 303 -15.68 -20.90 -1.48
C ASP A 303 -15.69 -19.44 -1.94
N LEU A 304 -14.77 -18.64 -1.44
CA LEU A 304 -14.63 -17.23 -1.81
C LEU A 304 -13.73 -17.08 -3.04
N LEU A 305 -14.21 -16.36 -4.06
CA LEU A 305 -13.40 -15.93 -5.21
C LEU A 305 -13.01 -14.46 -5.05
N MET A 306 -11.71 -14.18 -5.08
CA MET A 306 -11.12 -12.84 -5.08
C MET A 306 -10.15 -12.70 -6.27
N LEU A 307 -9.85 -11.48 -6.67
CA LEU A 307 -8.96 -11.16 -7.79
C LEU A 307 -7.61 -10.67 -7.27
N ALA A 308 -6.53 -11.27 -7.74
CA ALA A 308 -5.15 -10.97 -7.38
C ALA A 308 -4.47 -10.21 -8.54
N HIS A 309 -3.87 -9.06 -8.25
CA HIS A 309 -3.01 -8.37 -9.22
C HIS A 309 -1.63 -9.07 -9.31
N PRO A 310 -0.78 -8.75 -10.31
CA PRO A 310 0.49 -9.45 -10.56
C PRO A 310 1.43 -9.55 -9.35
N LEU A 311 1.53 -8.48 -8.53
CA LEU A 311 2.36 -8.54 -7.32
C LEU A 311 1.81 -9.49 -6.24
N HIS A 312 0.48 -9.61 -6.07
CA HIS A 312 -0.12 -10.60 -5.18
C HIS A 312 0.28 -12.00 -5.62
N LEU A 313 0.12 -12.32 -6.91
CA LEU A 313 0.48 -13.63 -7.46
C LEU A 313 1.97 -13.96 -7.27
N ARG A 314 2.84 -12.96 -7.42
CA ARG A 314 4.28 -13.13 -7.20
C ARG A 314 4.61 -13.50 -5.75
N LEU A 315 3.93 -12.89 -4.78
CA LEU A 315 4.19 -13.10 -3.35
C LEU A 315 3.34 -14.22 -2.74
N LEU A 316 2.29 -14.67 -3.43
CA LEU A 316 1.33 -15.65 -2.91
C LEU A 316 2.02 -17.00 -2.63
N SER A 317 2.02 -17.41 -1.36
CA SER A 317 2.55 -18.71 -0.95
C SER A 317 1.50 -19.79 -1.11
N SER A 318 1.70 -20.68 -2.10
CA SER A 318 0.87 -21.88 -2.29
C SER A 318 1.09 -22.95 -1.20
N LYS A 319 2.17 -22.86 -0.42
CA LYS A 319 2.46 -23.80 0.66
C LYS A 319 1.77 -23.44 1.97
N ASP A 320 1.54 -22.15 2.20
CA ASP A 320 0.98 -21.61 3.44
C ASP A 320 -0.45 -21.10 3.27
N SER A 321 -0.97 -21.08 2.04
CA SER A 321 -2.35 -20.69 1.73
C SER A 321 -3.10 -21.88 1.15
N ASP A 322 -4.30 -22.15 1.65
CA ASP A 322 -5.24 -23.08 1.04
C ASP A 322 -6.01 -22.34 -0.07
N VAL A 323 -5.31 -22.12 -1.20
CA VAL A 323 -5.81 -21.31 -2.32
C VAL A 323 -5.67 -22.05 -3.64
N THR A 324 -6.62 -21.80 -4.54
CA THR A 324 -6.55 -22.25 -5.93
C THR A 324 -6.51 -21.05 -6.86
N VAL A 325 -5.42 -20.90 -7.61
CA VAL A 325 -5.28 -19.86 -8.65
C VAL A 325 -5.99 -20.34 -9.93
N LEU A 326 -6.81 -19.48 -10.52
CA LEU A 326 -7.54 -19.70 -11.77
C LEU A 326 -6.85 -18.92 -12.88
N ASP A 327 -5.70 -19.41 -13.36
CA ASP A 327 -4.83 -18.68 -14.31
C ASP A 327 -5.54 -18.19 -15.56
N ASP A 328 -6.57 -18.92 -16.03
CA ASP A 328 -7.34 -18.58 -17.24
C ASP A 328 -8.53 -17.63 -16.98
N PHE A 329 -8.79 -17.23 -15.72
CA PHE A 329 -9.89 -16.34 -15.35
C PHE A 329 -9.34 -14.96 -14.95
N LYS A 330 -9.44 -13.99 -15.86
CA LYS A 330 -8.76 -12.70 -15.74
C LYS A 330 -9.67 -11.50 -16.00
N TYR A 331 -9.43 -10.41 -15.27
CA TYR A 331 -9.99 -9.10 -15.54
C TYR A 331 -8.89 -8.14 -15.99
N ASN A 332 -9.12 -7.40 -17.07
CA ASN A 332 -8.20 -6.35 -17.48
C ASN A 332 -8.29 -5.17 -16.49
N SER A 333 -7.14 -4.65 -16.09
CA SER A 333 -7.01 -3.53 -15.15
C SER A 333 -5.76 -2.70 -15.46
N ILE A 334 -5.72 -1.47 -14.93
CA ILE A 334 -4.51 -0.62 -14.99
C ILE A 334 -3.37 -1.19 -14.12
N ASP A 335 -3.69 -2.13 -13.24
CA ASP A 335 -2.74 -2.86 -12.41
C ASP A 335 -2.30 -4.19 -13.05
N GLY A 336 -2.45 -4.32 -14.38
CA GLY A 336 -2.26 -5.57 -15.11
C GLY A 336 -3.48 -6.49 -15.04
N GLU A 337 -3.36 -7.70 -15.58
CA GLU A 337 -4.44 -8.69 -15.49
C GLU A 337 -4.66 -9.12 -14.02
N LEU A 338 -5.89 -8.96 -13.53
CA LEU A 338 -6.29 -9.44 -12.21
C LEU A 338 -6.80 -10.88 -12.34
N VAL A 339 -6.10 -11.83 -11.70
CA VAL A 339 -6.36 -13.27 -11.83
C VAL A 339 -7.24 -13.76 -10.69
N GLY A 340 -8.22 -14.63 -10.99
CA GLY A 340 -9.05 -15.26 -9.97
C GLY A 340 -8.26 -16.16 -9.02
N VAL A 341 -8.47 -16.00 -7.73
CA VAL A 341 -7.92 -16.87 -6.69
C VAL A 341 -9.05 -17.24 -5.72
N VAL A 342 -9.25 -18.55 -5.56
CA VAL A 342 -10.27 -19.12 -4.68
C VAL A 342 -9.63 -19.45 -3.34
N GLY A 343 -10.17 -18.92 -2.24
CA GLY A 343 -9.72 -19.19 -0.89
C GLY A 343 -10.12 -18.09 0.10
N ASP A 344 -10.22 -18.46 1.38
CA ASP A 344 -10.71 -17.56 2.45
C ASP A 344 -9.58 -16.77 3.13
N SER A 345 -8.32 -17.14 2.90
CA SER A 345 -7.14 -16.46 3.41
C SER A 345 -5.98 -16.59 2.41
N TRP A 346 -5.20 -15.51 2.25
CA TRP A 346 -4.00 -15.50 1.41
C TRP A 346 -2.79 -15.17 2.27
N VAL A 347 -1.71 -15.93 2.09
CA VAL A 347 -0.42 -15.64 2.70
C VAL A 347 0.53 -15.13 1.62
N LEU A 348 0.93 -13.87 1.74
CA LEU A 348 1.93 -13.23 0.89
C LEU A 348 3.28 -13.23 1.59
N LYS A 349 4.32 -13.71 0.91
CA LYS A 349 5.70 -13.76 1.42
C LYS A 349 6.64 -13.01 0.50
N THR A 350 7.47 -12.19 1.12
CA THR A 350 8.56 -11.47 0.46
C THR A 350 9.89 -12.03 0.94
N ASP A 351 10.91 -11.93 0.09
CA ASP A 351 12.26 -12.28 0.51
C ASP A 351 12.74 -11.31 1.59
N PRO A 352 13.44 -11.80 2.65
CA PRO A 352 13.93 -10.93 3.69
C PRO A 352 14.87 -9.85 3.15
N VAL A 353 14.55 -8.59 3.41
CA VAL A 353 15.45 -7.47 3.15
C VAL A 353 16.21 -7.13 4.43
N SER A 354 17.53 -7.22 4.37
CA SER A 354 18.39 -6.90 5.50
C SER A 354 18.51 -5.38 5.65
N VAL A 355 17.90 -4.83 6.70
CA VAL A 355 18.09 -3.43 7.08
C VAL A 355 19.38 -3.29 7.88
N THR A 356 20.33 -2.52 7.38
CA THR A 356 21.66 -2.32 7.96
C THR A 356 22.02 -0.83 8.00
N TRP A 357 22.96 -0.41 8.85
CA TRP A 357 23.44 0.98 8.88
C TRP A 357 24.37 1.35 7.72
N HIS A 358 25.04 0.33 7.17
CA HIS A 358 26.19 0.43 6.27
C HIS A 358 25.92 -0.28 4.95
N SER A 359 26.86 -0.17 4.02
CA SER A 359 26.78 -0.86 2.73
C SER A 359 26.69 -2.39 2.90
N ILE A 360 26.04 -3.05 1.93
CA ILE A 360 25.81 -4.51 1.97
C ILE A 360 27.12 -5.29 1.79
N LYS A 361 28.01 -4.79 0.92
CA LYS A 361 29.27 -5.46 0.55
C LYS A 361 30.50 -4.90 1.28
N GLY A 362 30.36 -3.82 2.03
CA GLY A 362 31.48 -3.09 2.62
C GLY A 362 32.24 -2.21 1.62
N ILE A 363 33.24 -1.48 2.12
CA ILE A 363 34.10 -0.59 1.34
C ILE A 363 35.55 -1.05 1.53
N LYS A 364 36.30 -1.09 0.42
CA LYS A 364 37.72 -1.45 0.44
C LYS A 364 38.55 -0.32 1.08
N GLU A 365 39.53 -0.66 1.90
CA GLU A 365 40.32 0.31 2.69
C GLU A 365 41.06 1.32 1.81
N GLU A 366 41.48 0.94 0.59
CA GLU A 366 42.14 1.84 -0.35
C GLU A 366 41.29 3.06 -0.75
N SER A 367 39.95 2.94 -0.66
CA SER A 367 39.02 4.03 -0.97
C SER A 367 38.77 4.96 0.21
N TYR A 368 39.22 4.62 1.43
CA TYR A 368 38.87 5.39 2.63
C TYR A 368 39.41 6.81 2.58
N GLY A 369 40.66 7.02 2.14
CA GLY A 369 41.27 8.36 2.10
C GLY A 369 40.44 9.36 1.29
N GLU A 370 39.99 8.95 0.10
CA GLU A 370 39.16 9.79 -0.77
C GLU A 370 37.79 10.11 -0.16
N ILE A 371 37.15 9.13 0.48
CA ILE A 371 35.86 9.35 1.16
C ILE A 371 36.04 10.28 2.37
N VAL A 372 37.11 10.10 3.14
CA VAL A 372 37.43 10.91 4.33
C VAL A 372 37.71 12.36 3.94
N ASP A 373 38.45 12.61 2.85
CA ASP A 373 38.73 13.97 2.37
C ASP A 373 37.46 14.74 2.00
N ALA A 374 36.48 14.07 1.38
CA ALA A 374 35.17 14.66 1.12
C ALA A 374 34.36 14.84 2.42
N LEU A 375 34.38 13.85 3.30
CA LEU A 375 33.64 13.84 4.56
C LEU A 375 34.04 15.00 5.47
N VAL A 376 35.34 15.29 5.59
CA VAL A 376 35.82 16.42 6.40
C VAL A 376 35.22 17.73 5.89
N LYS A 377 35.25 17.97 4.57
CA LYS A 377 34.71 19.20 3.96
C LYS A 377 33.20 19.32 4.16
N ASP A 378 32.46 18.23 3.94
CA ASP A 378 31.00 18.20 4.11
C ASP A 378 30.60 18.45 5.57
N VAL A 379 31.39 17.94 6.53
CA VAL A 379 31.15 18.16 7.97
C VAL A 379 31.51 19.58 8.41
N GLU A 380 32.60 20.16 7.88
CA GLU A 380 32.98 21.56 8.14
C GLU A 380 31.89 22.54 7.67
N GLY A 381 31.14 22.18 6.62
CA GLY A 381 30.00 22.96 6.13
C GLY A 381 28.70 22.84 6.94
N LEU A 382 28.64 22.00 7.98
CA LEU A 382 27.45 21.85 8.81
C LEU A 382 27.27 23.05 9.76
N ASP A 383 26.32 23.91 9.43
CA ASP A 383 25.92 25.05 10.26
C ASP A 383 24.41 25.12 10.40
N SER A 384 23.89 24.86 11.61
CA SER A 384 22.45 24.90 11.89
C SER A 384 21.87 26.32 11.82
N SER A 385 22.70 27.35 12.02
CA SER A 385 22.28 28.76 11.97
C SER A 385 22.11 29.28 10.54
N ALA A 386 22.75 28.61 9.57
CA ALA A 386 22.62 28.92 8.15
C ALA A 386 21.35 28.34 7.50
N ILE A 387 20.59 27.50 8.21
CA ILE A 387 19.36 26.90 7.66
C ILE A 387 18.25 27.96 7.60
N THR A 388 17.83 28.31 6.38
CA THR A 388 16.80 29.34 6.13
C THR A 388 15.41 28.76 5.89
N THR A 389 15.31 27.50 5.49
CA THR A 389 14.01 26.84 5.28
C THR A 389 13.32 26.56 6.60
N THR A 390 12.00 26.70 6.61
CA THR A 390 11.12 26.27 7.72
C THR A 390 10.22 25.11 7.31
N SER A 391 10.34 24.64 6.07
CA SER A 391 9.54 23.52 5.57
C SER A 391 10.05 22.22 6.17
N SER A 392 9.14 21.42 6.74
CA SER A 392 9.45 20.11 7.30
C SER A 392 10.12 19.18 6.29
N TYR A 393 9.77 19.24 5.00
CA TYR A 393 10.38 18.42 3.95
C TYR A 393 11.88 18.71 3.80
N PHE A 394 12.21 19.92 3.36
CA PHE A 394 13.59 20.34 3.11
C PHE A 394 14.44 20.32 4.39
N TYR A 395 13.86 20.68 5.53
CA TYR A 395 14.54 20.60 6.82
C TYR A 395 14.87 19.15 7.19
N GLY A 396 13.94 18.22 6.94
CA GLY A 396 14.16 16.78 7.07
C GLY A 396 15.31 16.28 6.18
N LYS A 397 15.34 16.68 4.90
CA LYS A 397 16.43 16.32 3.98
C LYS A 397 17.81 16.71 4.53
N LEU A 398 17.95 17.93 5.08
CA LEU A 398 19.20 18.40 5.68
C LEU A 398 19.60 17.59 6.92
N ILE A 399 18.65 17.23 7.78
CA ILE A 399 18.88 16.35 8.93
C ILE A 399 19.38 14.98 8.46
N ALA A 400 18.71 14.38 7.48
CA ALA A 400 19.07 13.06 6.98
C ALA A 400 20.43 13.05 6.27
N ARG A 401 20.75 14.13 5.55
CA ARG A 401 22.08 14.35 4.94
C ARG A 401 23.18 14.33 5.98
N ALA A 402 23.04 15.09 7.07
CA ALA A 402 24.02 15.09 8.16
C ALA A 402 24.11 13.73 8.87
N ALA A 403 22.98 13.07 9.11
CA ALA A 403 22.94 11.73 9.69
C ALA A 403 23.65 10.69 8.81
N ARG A 404 23.55 10.81 7.49
CA ARG A 404 24.25 9.93 6.54
C ARG A 404 25.77 10.07 6.67
N LEU A 405 26.30 11.28 6.87
CA LEU A 405 27.73 11.51 7.09
C LEU A 405 28.25 10.76 8.33
N ALA A 406 27.48 10.71 9.43
CA ALA A 406 27.90 9.99 10.63
C ALA A 406 28.02 8.47 10.41
N LEU A 407 27.12 7.88 9.61
CA LEU A 407 27.19 6.46 9.28
C LEU A 407 28.34 6.15 8.32
N ILE A 408 28.64 7.05 7.37
CA ILE A 408 29.81 6.89 6.49
C ILE A 408 31.09 7.00 7.31
N ALA A 409 31.18 7.98 8.23
CA ALA A 409 32.30 8.16 9.15
C ALA A 409 32.57 6.90 9.99
N GLU A 410 31.52 6.23 10.47
CA GLU A 410 31.65 4.95 11.16
C GLU A 410 32.17 3.84 10.24
N GLU A 411 31.63 3.71 9.03
CA GLU A 411 32.00 2.66 8.08
C GLU A 411 33.44 2.77 7.58
N VAL A 412 33.98 3.99 7.40
CA VAL A 412 35.38 4.23 7.00
C VAL A 412 36.32 4.45 8.19
N ASN A 413 35.85 4.18 9.41
CA ASN A 413 36.64 4.28 10.65
C ASN A 413 37.26 5.68 10.90
N PHE A 414 36.56 6.76 10.54
CA PHE A 414 36.98 8.14 10.76
C PHE A 414 36.03 8.86 11.74
N LEU A 415 36.10 8.46 13.01
CA LEU A 415 35.11 8.84 14.03
C LEU A 415 35.24 10.28 14.55
N ASP A 416 36.34 10.98 14.24
CA ASP A 416 36.66 12.31 14.78
C ASP A 416 35.64 13.39 14.41
N VAL A 417 34.88 13.19 13.33
CA VAL A 417 33.82 14.11 12.88
C VAL A 417 32.48 13.91 13.58
N ILE A 418 32.26 12.76 14.23
CA ILE A 418 30.97 12.41 14.87
C ILE A 418 30.52 13.44 15.92
N PRO A 419 31.39 14.00 16.78
CA PRO A 419 30.98 15.04 17.73
C PRO A 419 30.35 16.27 17.07
N THR A 420 30.90 16.74 15.94
CA THR A 420 30.37 17.88 15.17
C THR A 420 29.01 17.55 14.58
N ILE A 421 28.89 16.38 13.93
CA ILE A 421 27.63 15.93 13.33
C ILE A 421 26.55 15.75 14.41
N ARG A 422 26.89 15.13 15.55
CA ARG A 422 25.98 14.95 16.69
C ARG A 422 25.47 16.29 17.23
N LYS A 423 26.35 17.30 17.32
CA LYS A 423 25.95 18.65 17.75
C LYS A 423 24.92 19.23 16.77
N PHE A 424 25.22 19.21 15.47
CA PHE A 424 24.32 19.69 14.43
C PHE A 424 22.96 18.97 14.47
N LEU A 425 22.95 17.64 14.60
CA LEU A 425 21.70 16.86 14.68
C LEU A 425 20.86 17.24 15.91
N LYS A 426 21.47 17.48 17.07
CA LYS A 426 20.72 17.96 18.26
C LYS A 426 20.13 19.35 18.03
N GLU A 427 20.94 20.28 17.55
CA GLU A 427 20.51 21.66 17.30
C GLU A 427 19.38 21.75 16.26
N THR A 428 19.31 20.80 15.33
CA THR A 428 18.29 20.75 14.28
C THR A 428 17.08 19.89 14.64
N ILE A 429 17.21 18.84 15.44
CA ILE A 429 16.10 17.95 15.80
C ILE A 429 15.38 18.39 17.09
N ASP A 430 16.11 18.82 18.13
CA ASP A 430 15.54 19.15 19.44
C ASP A 430 14.39 20.18 19.33
N PRO A 431 14.50 21.27 18.53
CA PRO A 431 13.43 22.26 18.44
C PRO A 431 12.11 21.72 17.86
N TRP A 432 12.18 20.72 16.98
CA TRP A 432 10.99 20.07 16.42
C TRP A 432 10.32 19.13 17.42
N LEU A 433 11.11 18.37 18.18
CA LEU A 433 10.59 17.43 19.19
C LEU A 433 10.08 18.13 20.45
N GLU A 434 10.63 19.30 20.77
CA GLU A 434 10.20 20.14 21.89
C GLU A 434 9.09 21.14 21.53
N GLY A 435 8.82 21.32 20.23
CA GLY A 435 7.84 22.31 19.74
C GLY A 435 8.31 23.77 19.95
N THR A 436 9.62 23.99 20.05
CA THR A 436 10.24 25.32 20.26
C THR A 436 10.74 25.95 18.97
N PHE A 437 10.70 25.23 17.84
CA PHE A 437 10.98 25.81 16.53
C PHE A 437 9.95 26.90 16.21
N GLY A 438 10.39 28.16 16.05
CA GLY A 438 9.47 29.29 15.92
C GLY A 438 8.71 29.30 14.58
N GLY A 439 9.43 28.97 13.50
CA GLY A 439 8.96 29.06 12.12
C GLY A 439 7.97 27.96 11.71
N ASN A 440 8.03 26.79 12.34
CA ASN A 440 7.14 25.66 12.08
C ASN A 440 7.16 24.69 13.28
N GLY A 441 6.48 23.54 13.22
CA GLY A 441 6.60 22.52 14.27
C GLY A 441 5.51 21.46 14.19
N PHE A 442 5.71 20.34 14.87
CA PHE A 442 4.74 19.24 14.92
C PHE A 442 3.68 19.46 16.01
N LEU A 443 2.43 19.24 15.62
CA LEU A 443 1.24 19.40 16.45
C LEU A 443 0.34 18.18 16.29
N HIS A 444 -0.55 17.93 17.25
CA HIS A 444 -1.50 16.82 17.19
C HIS A 444 -2.90 17.27 16.81
N ASP A 445 -3.41 16.76 15.69
CA ASP A 445 -4.80 16.90 15.31
C ASP A 445 -5.65 15.79 15.92
N ASP A 446 -6.57 16.15 16.82
CA ASP A 446 -7.52 15.22 17.43
C ASP A 446 -8.69 14.88 16.48
N LYS A 447 -8.90 15.64 15.40
CA LYS A 447 -10.08 15.50 14.53
C LYS A 447 -9.98 14.29 13.61
N TRP A 448 -8.84 14.12 12.95
CA TRP A 448 -8.52 12.94 12.15
C TRP A 448 -7.53 12.01 12.86
N GLY A 449 -6.87 12.47 13.93
CA GLY A 449 -5.98 11.66 14.76
C GLY A 449 -4.62 11.48 14.10
N GLY A 450 -3.75 12.49 14.20
CA GLY A 450 -2.41 12.46 13.63
C GLY A 450 -1.59 13.72 13.85
N ILE A 451 -0.39 13.76 13.26
CA ILE A 451 0.52 14.90 13.36
C ILE A 451 0.31 15.86 12.20
N VAL A 452 0.25 17.16 12.47
CA VAL A 452 0.22 18.21 11.44
C VAL A 452 1.31 19.23 11.72
N THR A 453 1.67 20.05 10.73
CA THR A 453 2.62 21.15 10.93
C THR A 453 1.91 22.43 11.34
N LYS A 454 2.61 23.29 12.09
CA LYS A 454 2.12 24.63 12.49
C LYS A 454 1.72 25.48 11.29
N GLN A 455 2.51 25.46 10.22
CA GLN A 455 2.16 26.18 8.98
C GLN A 455 0.93 25.55 8.30
N GLY A 456 0.85 24.22 8.29
CA GLY A 456 -0.25 23.46 7.72
C GLY A 456 -1.60 23.63 8.43
N LEU A 457 -1.66 24.29 9.60
CA LEU A 457 -2.93 24.56 10.29
C LEU A 457 -3.84 25.50 9.51
N THR A 458 -3.24 26.49 8.84
CA THR A 458 -3.97 27.59 8.19
C THR A 458 -3.74 27.66 6.67
N ASP A 459 -2.75 26.93 6.16
CA ASP A 459 -2.43 26.85 4.74
C ASP A 459 -2.35 25.39 4.30
N SER A 460 -3.29 24.97 3.45
CA SER A 460 -3.34 23.60 2.92
C SER A 460 -2.24 23.29 1.91
N GLY A 461 -1.53 24.30 1.39
CA GLY A 461 -0.38 24.12 0.49
C GLY A 461 0.97 24.14 1.22
N ALA A 462 1.02 24.62 2.47
CA ALA A 462 2.24 24.63 3.26
C ALA A 462 2.76 23.20 3.48
N ASP A 463 4.09 23.05 3.45
CA ASP A 463 4.74 21.74 3.57
C ASP A 463 4.16 20.71 2.59
N PHE A 464 3.89 21.10 1.35
CA PHE A 464 3.33 20.23 0.31
C PHE A 464 1.98 19.59 0.71
N GLY A 465 1.27 20.21 1.65
CA GLY A 465 0.00 19.72 2.17
C GLY A 465 0.13 18.76 3.35
N PHE A 466 1.25 18.77 4.08
CA PHE A 466 1.39 18.03 5.34
C PHE A 466 0.25 18.36 6.32
N GLY A 467 -0.20 19.62 6.38
CA GLY A 467 -1.35 20.04 7.20
C GLY A 467 -2.69 19.36 6.87
N ILE A 468 -2.80 18.81 5.66
CA ILE A 468 -3.94 18.03 5.18
C ILE A 468 -3.54 16.56 4.92
N TYR A 469 -2.55 16.05 5.64
CA TYR A 469 -2.10 14.66 5.62
C TYR A 469 -1.41 14.18 4.33
N ASN A 470 -0.96 15.09 3.46
CA ASN A 470 -0.10 14.69 2.34
C ASN A 470 1.30 14.34 2.85
N ASP A 471 1.94 13.36 2.21
CA ASP A 471 3.40 13.18 2.23
C ASP A 471 4.03 12.92 3.61
N HIS A 472 3.22 12.53 4.60
CA HIS A 472 3.69 12.30 5.98
C HIS A 472 4.87 11.33 6.05
N HIS A 473 4.76 10.17 5.40
CA HIS A 473 5.85 9.20 5.32
C HIS A 473 7.13 9.76 4.65
N TYR A 474 7.04 10.61 3.63
CA TYR A 474 8.22 11.24 3.03
C TYR A 474 8.92 12.16 4.02
N HIS A 475 8.17 13.09 4.63
CA HIS A 475 8.73 14.09 5.55
C HIS A 475 9.24 13.42 6.84
N LEU A 476 8.37 12.66 7.52
CA LEU A 476 8.70 12.02 8.79
C LEU A 476 9.76 10.92 8.63
N GLY A 477 9.87 10.31 7.46
CA GLY A 477 10.93 9.35 7.14
C GLY A 477 12.32 9.95 7.31
N TYR A 478 12.55 11.18 6.82
CA TYR A 478 13.83 11.87 7.02
C TYR A 478 14.12 12.21 8.48
N PHE A 479 13.11 12.67 9.23
CA PHE A 479 13.27 12.92 10.66
C PHE A 479 13.60 11.62 11.41
N LEU A 480 12.89 10.53 11.13
CA LEU A 480 13.15 9.23 11.75
C LEU A 480 14.54 8.71 11.41
N TYR A 481 15.03 8.90 10.19
CA TYR A 481 16.40 8.55 9.83
C TYR A 481 17.41 9.28 10.71
N GLY A 482 17.29 10.61 10.82
CA GLY A 482 18.14 11.42 11.67
C GLY A 482 18.06 11.06 13.15
N ILE A 483 16.84 10.84 13.67
CA ILE A 483 16.59 10.43 15.06
C ILE A 483 17.20 9.06 15.34
N ALA A 484 17.08 8.09 14.43
CA ALA A 484 17.64 6.76 14.59
C ALA A 484 19.18 6.80 14.69
N VAL A 485 19.83 7.56 13.80
CA VAL A 485 21.27 7.76 13.83
C VAL A 485 21.70 8.51 15.09
N LEU A 486 21.01 9.58 15.47
CA LEU A 486 21.34 10.35 16.67
C LEU A 486 21.16 9.52 17.95
N ALA A 487 20.10 8.71 18.05
CA ALA A 487 19.90 7.79 19.17
C ALA A 487 20.97 6.70 19.25
N LYS A 488 21.51 6.26 18.10
CA LYS A 488 22.63 5.32 18.04
C LYS A 488 23.94 5.94 18.56
N VAL A 489 24.28 7.16 18.13
CA VAL A 489 25.54 7.83 18.54
C VAL A 489 25.44 8.52 19.91
N ASP A 490 24.23 8.79 20.39
CA ASP A 490 23.92 9.32 21.72
C ASP A 490 22.71 8.60 22.34
N PRO A 491 22.92 7.42 22.97
CA PRO A 491 21.84 6.67 23.58
C PRO A 491 21.13 7.39 24.74
N ALA A 492 21.79 8.35 25.40
CA ALA A 492 21.16 9.13 26.47
C ALA A 492 20.15 10.12 25.89
N TRP A 493 20.50 10.80 24.80
CA TRP A 493 19.58 11.62 24.01
C TRP A 493 18.42 10.78 23.47
N GLY A 494 18.70 9.60 22.91
CA GLY A 494 17.67 8.69 22.41
C GLY A 494 16.65 8.33 23.50
N ARG A 495 17.11 7.97 24.70
CA ARG A 495 16.20 7.70 25.84
C ARG A 495 15.34 8.90 26.22
N LYS A 496 15.88 10.13 26.15
CA LYS A 496 15.14 11.37 26.48
C LYS A 496 13.95 11.58 25.53
N TYR A 497 14.14 11.38 24.22
CA TYR A 497 13.12 11.68 23.20
C TYR A 497 12.41 10.45 22.64
N ARG A 498 12.58 9.27 23.25
CA ARG A 498 11.99 8.01 22.78
C ARG A 498 10.48 8.15 22.53
N SER A 499 9.75 8.80 23.44
CA SER A 499 8.30 8.98 23.29
C SER A 499 7.93 9.76 22.02
N GLN A 500 8.60 10.89 21.75
CA GLN A 500 8.34 11.73 20.58
C GLN A 500 8.73 11.01 19.29
N ALA A 501 9.86 10.30 19.29
CA ALA A 501 10.30 9.50 18.15
C ALA A 501 9.27 8.43 17.76
N TYR A 502 8.76 7.68 18.74
CA TYR A 502 7.71 6.69 18.50
C TYR A 502 6.38 7.32 18.10
N SER A 503 6.10 8.54 18.56
CA SER A 503 4.91 9.30 18.15
C SER A 503 4.98 9.69 16.67
N LEU A 504 6.13 10.18 16.18
CA LEU A 504 6.33 10.49 14.76
C LEU A 504 6.21 9.23 13.88
N MET A 505 6.84 8.13 14.31
CA MET A 505 6.70 6.83 13.61
C MET A 505 5.27 6.31 13.61
N ALA A 506 4.57 6.41 14.74
CA ALA A 506 3.20 5.93 14.86
C ALA A 506 2.23 6.69 13.94
N ASP A 507 2.54 7.93 13.55
CA ASP A 507 1.67 8.68 12.67
C ASP A 507 1.43 8.00 11.31
N PHE A 508 2.46 7.40 10.70
CA PHE A 508 2.31 6.68 9.43
C PHE A 508 2.41 5.16 9.55
N MET A 509 3.03 4.63 10.62
CA MET A 509 3.33 3.20 10.79
C MET A 509 2.69 2.57 12.03
N ASN A 510 1.66 3.17 12.62
CA ASN A 510 0.94 2.52 13.72
C ASN A 510 0.27 1.22 13.24
N LEU A 511 0.50 0.11 13.94
CA LEU A 511 -0.15 -1.18 13.68
C LEU A 511 -1.40 -1.40 14.54
N GLY A 512 -1.57 -0.59 15.60
CA GLY A 512 -2.66 -0.75 16.55
C GLY A 512 -4.03 -0.48 15.92
N ARG A 513 -5.02 -1.29 16.32
CA ARG A 513 -6.44 -1.15 15.94
C ARG A 513 -7.32 -0.71 17.13
N ARG A 514 -6.70 -0.19 18.19
CA ARG A 514 -7.39 0.12 19.46
C ARG A 514 -8.14 1.44 19.34
N SER A 515 -9.35 1.49 19.90
CA SER A 515 -10.18 2.70 19.95
C SER A 515 -9.53 3.88 20.68
N ASN A 516 -8.57 3.61 21.58
CA ASN A 516 -7.86 4.64 22.35
C ASN A 516 -6.49 5.01 21.73
N SER A 517 -6.26 4.66 20.46
CA SER A 517 -5.07 5.10 19.74
C SER A 517 -5.17 6.59 19.43
N ASN A 518 -4.03 7.29 19.35
CA ASN A 518 -3.96 8.65 18.81
C ASN A 518 -3.73 8.65 17.29
N TYR A 519 -3.35 7.50 16.74
CA TYR A 519 -2.98 7.34 15.34
C TYR A 519 -3.78 6.25 14.64
N THR A 520 -4.09 6.46 13.36
CA THR A 520 -4.74 5.46 12.52
C THR A 520 -3.77 4.35 12.15
N ARG A 521 -4.30 3.19 11.75
CA ARG A 521 -3.46 2.06 11.34
C ARG A 521 -2.87 2.36 9.96
N LEU A 522 -1.55 2.25 9.83
CA LEU A 522 -0.80 2.32 8.56
C LEU A 522 -1.30 3.43 7.64
N ARG A 523 -1.28 4.68 8.12
CA ARG A 523 -1.93 5.84 7.48
C ARG A 523 -1.69 5.92 5.97
N CYS A 524 -0.43 5.75 5.57
CA CYS A 524 0.00 5.87 4.18
C CYS A 524 0.00 4.53 3.46
N PHE A 525 0.26 3.41 4.13
CA PHE A 525 0.51 2.12 3.47
C PHE A 525 -0.79 1.43 3.04
N ASP A 526 -0.93 1.19 1.74
CA ASP A 526 -2.06 0.47 1.17
C ASP A 526 -1.82 -1.03 1.16
N LEU A 527 -2.57 -1.75 1.99
CA LEU A 527 -2.43 -3.19 2.17
C LEU A 527 -2.97 -4.05 1.02
N TYR A 528 -3.59 -3.49 0.00
CA TYR A 528 -3.90 -4.22 -1.23
C TYR A 528 -2.86 -3.93 -2.30
N LYS A 529 -2.45 -2.67 -2.48
CA LYS A 529 -1.46 -2.28 -3.49
C LYS A 529 -0.02 -2.59 -3.10
N LEU A 530 0.21 -2.80 -1.80
CA LEU A 530 1.50 -3.10 -1.16
C LEU A 530 2.53 -1.96 -1.30
N HIS A 531 2.06 -0.73 -1.51
CA HIS A 531 2.83 0.50 -1.44
C HIS A 531 2.01 1.58 -0.75
N SER A 532 2.62 2.73 -0.50
CA SER A 532 2.00 3.85 0.18
C SER A 532 1.21 4.75 -0.77
N TRP A 533 0.37 5.59 -0.20
CA TRP A 533 -0.24 6.73 -0.88
C TRP A 533 0.24 8.01 -0.22
N ALA A 534 0.62 8.96 -1.06
CA ALA A 534 1.10 10.26 -0.66
C ALA A 534 -0.04 11.24 -0.40
N GLY A 535 -1.06 11.22 -1.26
CA GLY A 535 -2.23 12.09 -1.14
C GLY A 535 -3.08 11.83 0.11
N GLY A 536 -3.17 12.84 0.98
CA GLY A 536 -3.99 12.88 2.19
C GLY A 536 -5.43 13.32 1.92
N LEU A 537 -5.94 14.30 2.64
CA LEU A 537 -7.32 14.80 2.57
C LEU A 537 -7.58 15.74 1.37
N THR A 538 -6.97 15.43 0.22
CA THR A 538 -7.23 16.08 -1.06
C THR A 538 -8.12 15.19 -1.92
N GLU A 539 -9.14 15.78 -2.55
CA GLU A 539 -9.98 15.07 -3.52
C GLU A 539 -9.29 15.04 -4.89
N PHE A 540 -9.20 13.85 -5.49
CA PHE A 540 -8.57 13.64 -6.80
C PHE A 540 -9.46 12.80 -7.71
N ALA A 541 -9.64 13.23 -8.95
CA ALA A 541 -10.44 12.49 -9.94
C ALA A 541 -9.82 11.12 -10.30
N ASP A 542 -8.49 11.02 -10.30
CA ASP A 542 -7.75 9.78 -10.59
C ASP A 542 -7.46 8.94 -9.32
N GLY A 543 -8.08 9.29 -8.18
CA GLY A 543 -7.89 8.65 -6.89
C GLY A 543 -6.56 9.01 -6.20
N ARG A 544 -6.13 8.19 -5.22
CA ARG A 544 -4.87 8.40 -4.49
C ARG A 544 -3.66 8.32 -5.43
N ASN A 545 -2.56 8.97 -5.05
CA ASN A 545 -1.33 8.96 -5.84
C ASN A 545 -0.06 8.83 -4.99
N GLN A 546 1.02 8.40 -5.64
CA GLN A 546 2.38 8.34 -5.12
C GLN A 546 3.35 8.70 -6.25
N GLU A 547 4.40 9.46 -5.94
CA GLU A 547 5.45 9.85 -6.88
C GLU A 547 6.77 9.19 -6.46
N SER A 548 7.30 9.58 -5.31
CA SER A 548 8.64 9.20 -4.83
C SER A 548 8.66 7.88 -4.06
N THR A 549 8.88 6.77 -4.77
CA THR A 549 8.91 5.44 -4.13
C THR A 549 10.09 5.26 -3.19
N SER A 550 11.25 5.85 -3.50
CA SER A 550 12.45 5.79 -2.66
C SER A 550 12.29 6.50 -1.33
N GLU A 551 11.50 7.57 -1.25
CA GLU A 551 11.18 8.23 0.01
C GLU A 551 10.22 7.41 0.88
N ALA A 552 9.25 6.71 0.28
CA ALA A 552 8.43 5.76 0.99
C ALA A 552 9.28 4.59 1.54
N VAL A 553 10.21 4.05 0.74
CA VAL A 553 11.18 3.03 1.19
C VAL A 553 12.03 3.58 2.35
N ASN A 554 12.52 4.82 2.25
CA ASN A 554 13.27 5.48 3.31
C ASN A 554 12.47 5.56 4.62
N ALA A 555 11.17 5.84 4.57
CA ALA A 555 10.33 5.94 5.77
C ALA A 555 10.33 4.65 6.59
N TYR A 556 10.05 3.51 5.96
CA TYR A 556 10.00 2.21 6.64
C TYR A 556 11.39 1.66 6.97
N TYR A 557 12.38 1.93 6.12
CA TYR A 557 13.79 1.65 6.41
C TYR A 557 14.25 2.39 7.67
N SER A 558 13.92 3.67 7.79
CA SER A 558 14.23 4.51 8.95
C SER A 558 13.53 4.04 10.22
N ALA A 559 12.28 3.57 10.11
CA ALA A 559 11.58 2.93 11.23
C ALA A 559 12.30 1.67 11.70
N ALA A 560 12.78 0.81 10.79
CA ALA A 560 13.58 -0.36 11.16
C ALA A 560 14.93 0.01 11.78
N LEU A 561 15.64 1.02 11.27
CA LEU A 561 16.87 1.56 11.89
C LEU A 561 16.58 2.12 13.29
N MET A 562 15.45 2.80 13.48
CA MET A 562 15.00 3.25 14.79
C MET A 562 14.80 2.05 15.74
N GLY A 563 14.20 0.97 15.26
CA GLY A 563 14.10 -0.30 15.98
C GLY A 563 15.47 -0.83 16.45
N LEU A 564 16.47 -0.81 15.57
CA LEU A 564 17.85 -1.19 15.91
C LEU A 564 18.44 -0.27 16.99
N ALA A 565 18.31 1.05 16.86
CA ALA A 565 18.85 2.02 17.81
C ALA A 565 18.22 1.90 19.21
N TYR A 566 16.94 1.53 19.29
CA TYR A 566 16.20 1.42 20.54
C TYR A 566 16.08 -0.01 21.10
N GLY A 567 16.63 -1.01 20.40
CA GLY A 567 16.52 -2.43 20.76
C GLY A 567 15.09 -2.99 20.63
N ASP A 568 14.27 -2.44 19.75
CA ASP A 568 12.90 -2.89 19.48
C ASP A 568 12.87 -3.83 18.27
N THR A 569 12.96 -5.13 18.53
CA THR A 569 13.00 -6.17 17.49
C THR A 569 11.68 -6.28 16.71
N HIS A 570 10.55 -5.93 17.31
CA HIS A 570 9.26 -5.93 16.62
C HIS A 570 9.19 -4.80 15.59
N LEU A 571 9.70 -3.62 15.96
CA LEU A 571 9.83 -2.50 15.04
C LEU A 571 10.82 -2.80 13.90
N VAL A 572 11.96 -3.44 14.19
CA VAL A 572 12.88 -3.91 13.13
C VAL A 572 12.16 -4.82 12.15
N ALA A 573 11.51 -5.88 12.64
CA ALA A 573 10.84 -6.86 11.77
C ALA A 573 9.72 -6.22 10.93
N THR A 574 8.91 -5.35 11.53
CA THR A 574 7.80 -4.69 10.83
C THR A 574 8.31 -3.66 9.82
N GLY A 575 9.25 -2.81 10.21
CA GLY A 575 9.82 -1.79 9.32
C GLY A 575 10.54 -2.41 8.13
N SER A 576 11.32 -3.48 8.36
CA SER A 576 11.98 -4.23 7.28
C SER A 576 10.97 -4.89 6.34
N MET A 577 9.87 -5.44 6.87
CA MET A 577 8.83 -6.04 6.04
C MET A 577 8.10 -5.00 5.19
N LEU A 578 7.72 -3.85 5.76
CA LEU A 578 7.05 -2.79 4.99
C LEU A 578 7.99 -2.18 3.93
N ALA A 579 9.27 -2.01 4.24
CA ALA A 579 10.28 -1.60 3.27
C ALA A 579 10.42 -2.63 2.12
N ALA A 580 10.41 -3.92 2.42
CA ALA A 580 10.47 -4.97 1.41
C ALA A 580 9.24 -4.99 0.49
N LEU A 581 8.04 -4.79 1.06
CA LEU A 581 6.81 -4.69 0.28
C LEU A 581 6.82 -3.45 -0.63
N GLU A 582 7.23 -2.29 -0.10
CA GLU A 582 7.41 -1.07 -0.91
C GLU A 582 8.39 -1.29 -2.07
N ILE A 583 9.54 -1.91 -1.81
CA ILE A 583 10.52 -2.20 -2.87
C ILE A 583 9.91 -3.08 -3.96
N HIS A 584 9.23 -4.16 -3.59
CA HIS A 584 8.58 -5.03 -4.57
C HIS A 584 7.48 -4.31 -5.35
N ALA A 585 6.75 -3.40 -4.71
CA ALA A 585 5.76 -2.58 -5.36
C ALA A 585 6.39 -1.55 -6.30
N ALA A 586 7.44 -0.83 -5.90
CA ALA A 586 8.20 0.07 -6.75
C ALA A 586 8.76 -0.66 -7.99
N GLN A 587 9.37 -1.83 -7.80
CA GLN A 587 9.88 -2.67 -8.89
C GLN A 587 8.79 -3.22 -9.80
N THR A 588 7.55 -3.34 -9.33
CA THR A 588 6.43 -3.84 -10.14
C THR A 588 5.74 -2.70 -10.88
N TRP A 589 5.44 -1.60 -10.20
CA TRP A 589 4.57 -0.56 -10.72
C TRP A 589 5.34 0.62 -11.31
N TRP A 590 6.53 0.95 -10.81
CA TRP A 590 7.33 2.07 -11.32
C TRP A 590 8.40 1.65 -12.32
N HIS A 591 9.03 0.49 -12.15
CA HIS A 591 10.09 0.04 -13.06
C HIS A 591 9.51 -0.50 -14.37
N VAL A 592 9.42 0.36 -15.38
CA VAL A 592 8.85 0.03 -16.68
C VAL A 592 9.88 -0.73 -17.51
N LYS A 593 9.73 -2.05 -17.57
CA LYS A 593 10.59 -2.92 -18.37
C LYS A 593 10.09 -2.96 -19.81
N GLU A 594 10.99 -2.67 -20.74
CA GLU A 594 10.73 -2.80 -22.17
C GLU A 594 10.34 -4.24 -22.53
N GLY A 595 9.21 -4.41 -23.23
CA GLY A 595 8.67 -5.71 -23.62
C GLY A 595 7.81 -6.40 -22.56
N ASP A 596 7.64 -5.81 -21.37
CA ASP A 596 6.66 -6.29 -20.39
C ASP A 596 5.23 -5.95 -20.85
N LYS A 597 4.27 -6.77 -20.43
CA LYS A 597 2.84 -6.65 -20.77
C LYS A 597 2.02 -5.97 -19.68
N LEU A 598 2.65 -5.54 -18.58
CA LEU A 598 1.96 -4.80 -17.53
C LEU A 598 1.35 -3.48 -18.04
N TYR A 599 2.08 -2.79 -18.92
CA TYR A 599 1.68 -1.53 -19.54
C TYR A 599 1.61 -1.66 -21.05
N THR A 600 0.96 -0.71 -21.71
CA THR A 600 0.76 -0.70 -23.16
C THR A 600 2.08 -0.50 -23.92
N GLU A 601 2.16 -0.99 -25.16
CA GLU A 601 3.41 -0.97 -25.96
C GLU A 601 3.94 0.45 -26.22
N ASP A 602 3.04 1.41 -26.45
CA ASP A 602 3.38 2.82 -26.63
C ASP A 602 3.97 3.46 -25.35
N PHE A 603 3.44 3.11 -24.18
CA PHE A 603 3.94 3.58 -22.90
C PHE A 603 5.30 2.94 -22.56
N THR A 604 5.44 1.62 -22.75
CA THR A 604 6.70 0.91 -22.46
C THR A 604 7.81 1.23 -23.47
N GLY A 605 7.48 1.59 -24.71
CA GLY A 605 8.43 2.05 -25.71
C GLY A 605 9.19 3.31 -25.27
N GLU A 606 8.45 4.32 -24.78
CA GLU A 606 9.00 5.64 -24.46
C GLU A 606 9.48 5.81 -23.02
N ASN A 607 9.04 4.95 -22.09
CA ASN A 607 9.32 5.11 -20.66
C ASN A 607 10.13 3.95 -20.08
N ARG A 608 10.96 4.26 -19.07
CA ARG A 608 11.58 3.28 -18.17
C ARG A 608 11.12 3.41 -16.73
N LEU A 609 10.43 4.50 -16.40
CA LEU A 609 9.82 4.74 -15.09
C LEU A 609 8.41 5.30 -15.26
N VAL A 610 7.49 4.91 -14.38
CA VAL A 610 6.29 5.74 -14.12
C VAL A 610 6.75 6.97 -13.33
N GLY A 611 6.20 8.14 -13.63
CA GLY A 611 6.37 9.35 -12.84
C GLY A 611 5.44 9.29 -11.64
N VAL A 612 4.26 9.91 -11.76
CA VAL A 612 3.20 9.80 -10.74
C VAL A 612 2.29 8.61 -11.04
N LEU A 613 2.19 7.68 -10.09
CA LEU A 613 1.21 6.59 -10.12
C LEU A 613 -0.04 7.01 -9.34
N TRP A 614 -1.19 6.83 -9.96
CA TRP A 614 -2.50 7.09 -9.38
C TRP A 614 -3.30 5.79 -9.26
N ALA A 615 -4.36 5.78 -8.46
CA ALA A 615 -5.24 4.62 -8.35
C ALA A 615 -5.82 4.21 -9.73
N SER A 616 -6.16 5.19 -10.58
CA SER A 616 -6.73 4.95 -11.92
C SER A 616 -5.93 5.51 -13.09
N LYS A 617 -4.69 6.00 -12.86
CA LYS A 617 -3.81 6.58 -13.89
C LYS A 617 -2.33 6.21 -13.68
N ARG A 618 -1.56 6.20 -14.77
CA ARG A 618 -0.09 6.20 -14.81
C ARG A 618 0.34 7.43 -15.58
N ASP A 619 1.08 8.33 -14.94
CA ASP A 619 1.64 9.52 -15.59
C ASP A 619 3.14 9.36 -15.77
N SER A 620 3.67 9.81 -16.90
CA SER A 620 5.12 9.88 -17.14
C SER A 620 5.74 11.17 -16.59
N GLY A 621 4.93 12.21 -16.38
CA GLY A 621 5.36 13.47 -15.75
C GLY A 621 5.48 13.36 -14.23
N LEU A 622 6.10 14.38 -13.66
CA LEU A 622 6.19 14.62 -12.22
C LEU A 622 5.37 15.86 -11.84
N TRP A 623 5.11 16.05 -10.54
CA TRP A 623 4.45 17.25 -10.03
C TRP A 623 5.18 18.55 -10.40
N PHE A 624 6.51 18.49 -10.52
CA PHE A 624 7.38 19.64 -10.75
C PHE A 624 8.18 19.59 -12.07
N ALA A 625 8.08 18.50 -12.84
CA ALA A 625 8.87 18.31 -14.05
C ALA A 625 8.09 17.61 -15.18
N PRO A 626 8.25 18.05 -16.44
CA PRO A 626 7.59 17.42 -17.57
C PRO A 626 8.20 16.03 -17.89
N PRO A 627 7.50 15.17 -18.66
CA PRO A 627 7.97 13.83 -19.02
C PRO A 627 9.37 13.75 -19.65
N ALA A 628 9.81 14.84 -20.31
CA ALA A 628 11.10 14.94 -20.99
C ALA A 628 12.30 15.07 -20.02
N TRP A 629 12.08 15.46 -18.76
CA TRP A 629 13.14 15.63 -17.76
C TRP A 629 13.44 14.28 -17.08
N LYS A 630 14.05 13.39 -17.86
CA LYS A 630 14.31 11.99 -17.48
C LYS A 630 15.22 11.88 -16.25
N GLU A 631 16.12 12.83 -16.07
CA GLU A 631 17.02 12.94 -14.92
C GLU A 631 16.27 13.20 -13.61
N CYS A 632 15.23 14.04 -13.65
CA CYS A 632 14.34 14.24 -12.49
C CYS A 632 13.50 12.98 -12.25
N ARG A 633 12.97 12.37 -13.31
CA ARG A 633 12.19 11.11 -13.21
C ARG A 633 12.99 9.95 -12.64
N LEU A 634 14.29 9.86 -12.95
CA LEU A 634 15.19 8.87 -12.35
C LEU A 634 15.53 9.25 -10.91
N GLY A 635 15.96 10.50 -10.68
CA GLY A 635 16.42 10.94 -9.38
C GLY A 635 15.34 10.85 -8.30
N ILE A 636 14.09 11.21 -8.62
CA ILE A 636 12.98 11.15 -7.65
C ILE A 636 12.64 9.71 -7.21
N GLN A 637 13.00 8.70 -8.01
CA GLN A 637 12.84 7.29 -7.64
C GLN A 637 14.06 6.70 -6.94
N LEU A 638 15.13 7.49 -6.77
CA LEU A 638 16.36 7.07 -6.09
C LEU A 638 16.61 7.81 -4.78
N LEU A 639 16.27 9.10 -4.71
CA LEU A 639 16.54 9.92 -3.53
C LEU A 639 15.65 9.52 -2.34
N PRO A 640 16.16 9.51 -1.11
CA PRO A 640 17.57 9.65 -0.74
C PRO A 640 18.41 8.41 -1.07
N LEU A 641 19.67 8.62 -1.42
CA LEU A 641 20.62 7.52 -1.71
C LEU A 641 21.11 6.88 -0.40
N LEU A 642 20.68 5.65 -0.15
CA LEU A 642 20.88 4.89 1.10
C LEU A 642 21.33 3.46 0.80
N PRO A 643 21.82 2.68 1.80
CA PRO A 643 22.13 1.26 1.60
C PRO A 643 20.97 0.45 0.99
N ILE A 644 19.74 0.73 1.43
CA ILE A 644 18.53 0.06 0.94
C ILE A 644 18.24 0.32 -0.55
N SER A 645 18.78 1.40 -1.13
CA SER A 645 18.64 1.72 -2.57
C SER A 645 19.26 0.62 -3.45
N GLU A 646 20.22 -0.16 -2.95
CA GLU A 646 20.79 -1.31 -3.66
C GLU A 646 19.75 -2.39 -3.92
N VAL A 647 18.85 -2.62 -2.96
CA VAL A 647 17.79 -3.63 -3.09
C VAL A 647 16.68 -3.10 -4.00
N LEU A 648 16.38 -1.81 -3.92
CA LEU A 648 15.41 -1.17 -4.82
C LEU A 648 15.83 -1.31 -6.30
N PHE A 649 17.12 -1.07 -6.59
CA PHE A 649 17.70 -1.15 -7.95
C PHE A 649 18.54 -2.41 -8.17
N SER A 650 18.13 -3.56 -7.61
CA SER A 650 18.90 -4.81 -7.68
C SER A 650 18.97 -5.45 -9.08
N ASP A 651 18.07 -5.08 -10.00
CA ASP A 651 18.09 -5.54 -11.39
C ASP A 651 19.06 -4.69 -12.23
N VAL A 652 20.33 -5.13 -12.29
CA VAL A 652 21.41 -4.44 -13.03
C VAL A 652 21.05 -4.26 -14.51
N GLY A 653 20.34 -5.22 -15.11
CA GLY A 653 19.90 -5.13 -16.50
C GLY A 653 18.90 -4.00 -16.73
N PHE A 654 17.93 -3.86 -15.81
CA PHE A 654 17.01 -2.72 -15.80
C PHE A 654 17.75 -1.40 -15.55
N VAL A 655 18.65 -1.35 -14.57
CA VAL A 655 19.45 -0.14 -14.25
C VAL A 655 20.21 0.35 -15.47
N ARG A 656 20.92 -0.54 -16.18
CA ARG A 656 21.66 -0.18 -17.39
C ARG A 656 20.75 0.43 -18.47
N LYS A 657 19.57 -0.15 -18.69
CA LYS A 657 18.57 0.40 -19.62
C LYS A 657 18.03 1.76 -19.17
N LEU A 658 17.77 1.91 -17.87
CA LEU A 658 17.27 3.16 -17.27
C LEU A 658 18.31 4.29 -17.42
N VAL A 659 19.57 4.04 -17.05
CA VAL A 659 20.65 5.02 -17.20
C VAL A 659 20.83 5.42 -18.66
N ASN A 660 20.92 4.45 -19.58
CA ASN A 660 21.05 4.73 -21.01
C ASN A 660 19.88 5.56 -21.57
N TRP A 661 18.66 5.30 -21.09
CA TRP A 661 17.48 6.08 -21.47
C TRP A 661 17.53 7.53 -20.96
N THR A 662 18.17 7.76 -19.80
CA THR A 662 18.28 9.06 -19.14
C THR A 662 19.48 9.90 -19.62
N LEU A 663 20.62 9.28 -19.94
CA LEU A 663 21.88 9.98 -20.29
C LEU A 663 21.71 11.11 -21.34
N PRO A 664 20.93 10.95 -22.43
CA PRO A 664 20.73 12.02 -23.40
C PRO A 664 20.10 13.29 -22.80
N ALA A 665 19.29 13.15 -21.76
CA ALA A 665 18.64 14.30 -21.11
C ALA A 665 19.64 15.18 -20.33
N LEU A 666 20.80 14.65 -19.95
CA LEU A 666 21.83 15.40 -19.21
C LEU A 666 22.50 16.49 -20.05
N GLY A 667 22.41 16.41 -21.38
CA GLY A 667 22.91 17.45 -22.30
C GLY A 667 21.97 18.64 -22.47
N ARG A 668 20.78 18.61 -21.85
CA ARG A 668 19.81 19.72 -21.89
C ARG A 668 20.32 20.91 -21.08
N GLU A 669 20.11 22.11 -21.61
CA GLU A 669 20.41 23.35 -20.87
C GLU A 669 19.59 23.43 -19.56
N GLY A 670 20.26 23.83 -18.48
CA GLY A 670 19.64 24.01 -17.15
C GLY A 670 19.47 22.73 -16.33
N VAL A 671 20.07 21.59 -16.72
CA VAL A 671 20.08 20.39 -15.88
C VAL A 671 20.94 20.61 -14.64
N GLY A 672 20.30 20.61 -13.47
CA GLY A 672 20.99 20.73 -12.18
C GLY A 672 21.92 19.55 -11.91
N GLU A 673 23.10 19.84 -11.34
CA GLU A 673 24.12 18.83 -11.06
C GLU A 673 23.69 17.81 -10.01
N GLY A 674 22.83 18.19 -9.06
CA GLY A 674 22.23 17.26 -8.11
C GLY A 674 21.51 16.08 -8.78
N TRP A 675 20.78 16.33 -9.86
CA TRP A 675 20.10 15.28 -10.63
C TRP A 675 21.09 14.39 -11.39
N LYS A 676 22.18 14.96 -11.92
CA LYS A 676 23.24 14.19 -12.60
C LYS A 676 23.88 13.19 -11.65
N GLY A 677 24.12 13.58 -10.40
CA GLY A 677 24.71 12.71 -9.37
C GLY A 677 23.94 11.41 -9.16
N PHE A 678 22.60 11.44 -9.19
CA PHE A 678 21.78 10.23 -9.08
C PHE A 678 21.87 9.31 -10.31
N VAL A 679 21.97 9.89 -11.51
CA VAL A 679 22.20 9.10 -12.73
C VAL A 679 23.55 8.40 -12.67
N TYR A 680 24.59 9.10 -12.25
CA TYR A 680 25.94 8.53 -12.11
C TYR A 680 26.03 7.51 -10.97
N ALA A 681 25.28 7.70 -9.87
CA ALA A 681 25.17 6.70 -8.82
C ALA A 681 24.63 5.36 -9.36
N LEU A 682 23.59 5.39 -10.20
CA LEU A 682 23.08 4.17 -10.84
C LEU A 682 24.01 3.62 -11.91
N GLU A 683 24.71 4.46 -12.67
CA GLU A 683 25.74 4.02 -13.61
C GLU A 683 26.84 3.22 -12.90
N GLY A 684 27.25 3.66 -11.71
CA GLY A 684 28.26 2.97 -10.90
C GLY A 684 27.89 1.57 -10.43
N ILE A 685 26.62 1.14 -10.58
CA ILE A 685 26.22 -0.25 -10.32
C ILE A 685 26.88 -1.22 -11.34
N TYR A 686 27.13 -0.77 -12.57
CA TYR A 686 27.71 -1.61 -13.63
C TYR A 686 28.97 -1.03 -14.28
N ASP A 687 29.27 0.26 -14.10
CA ASP A 687 30.46 0.92 -14.62
C ASP A 687 31.02 1.91 -13.59
N LYS A 688 31.82 1.35 -12.66
CA LYS A 688 32.30 2.07 -11.48
C LYS A 688 33.27 3.18 -11.86
N GLU A 689 34.19 2.91 -12.78
CA GLU A 689 35.27 3.81 -13.17
C GLU A 689 34.73 5.06 -13.85
N ILE A 690 33.84 4.90 -14.84
CA ILE A 690 33.25 6.04 -15.56
C ILE A 690 32.35 6.86 -14.63
N ALA A 691 31.54 6.20 -13.81
CA ALA A 691 30.68 6.88 -12.85
C ALA A 691 31.50 7.70 -11.84
N LEU A 692 32.61 7.14 -11.33
CA LEU A 692 33.50 7.81 -10.39
C LEU A 692 34.11 9.08 -11.00
N GLU A 693 34.60 9.00 -12.25
CA GLU A 693 35.15 10.17 -12.96
C GLU A 693 34.09 11.27 -13.10
N LYS A 694 32.87 10.92 -13.51
CA LYS A 694 31.77 11.88 -13.64
C LYS A 694 31.37 12.51 -12.31
N ILE A 695 31.32 11.74 -11.23
CA ILE A 695 30.99 12.24 -9.88
C ILE A 695 32.05 13.23 -9.38
N LYS A 696 33.33 12.97 -9.64
CA LYS A 696 34.43 13.89 -9.26
C LYS A 696 34.38 15.23 -9.97
N ASN A 697 33.74 15.28 -11.14
CA ASN A 697 33.59 16.49 -11.95
C ASN A 697 32.30 17.28 -11.64
N LEU A 698 31.47 16.82 -10.69
CA LEU A 698 30.33 17.60 -10.19
C LEU A 698 30.82 18.72 -9.26
N ASN A 699 30.21 19.90 -9.38
CA ASN A 699 30.45 21.07 -8.55
C ASN A 699 29.36 21.29 -7.50
N ASP A 700 28.20 20.67 -7.67
CA ASP A 700 27.05 20.76 -6.78
C ASP A 700 26.26 19.44 -6.68
N HIS A 701 25.44 19.31 -5.63
CA HIS A 701 24.69 18.10 -5.31
C HIS A 701 23.23 18.41 -4.96
N ASP A 702 22.39 17.38 -4.93
CA ASP A 702 21.03 17.52 -4.37
C ASP A 702 21.11 17.97 -2.91
N ASP A 703 20.13 18.75 -2.46
CA ASP A 703 20.13 19.33 -1.11
C ASP A 703 20.11 18.28 0.02
N GLY A 704 19.64 17.06 -0.27
CA GLY A 704 19.69 15.90 0.61
C GLY A 704 20.89 14.97 0.41
N ASN A 705 21.84 15.32 -0.47
CA ASN A 705 22.98 14.48 -0.84
C ASN A 705 24.32 15.23 -0.71
N THR A 706 25.43 14.51 -0.83
CA THR A 706 26.80 15.03 -0.71
C THR A 706 27.77 14.30 -1.61
N LEU A 707 28.93 14.91 -1.87
CA LEU A 707 30.05 14.21 -2.54
C LEU A 707 30.46 12.97 -1.74
N THR A 708 30.54 13.10 -0.41
CA THR A 708 30.86 11.97 0.49
C THR A 708 29.94 10.78 0.27
N ASN A 709 28.63 11.01 0.17
CA ASN A 709 27.66 9.92 -0.01
C ASN A 709 27.73 9.31 -1.42
N LEU A 710 28.01 10.10 -2.46
CA LEU A 710 28.23 9.57 -3.81
C LEU A 710 29.51 8.72 -3.88
N LEU A 711 30.62 9.19 -3.30
CA LEU A 711 31.87 8.42 -3.23
C LEU A 711 31.70 7.13 -2.43
N TRP A 712 31.03 7.19 -1.27
CA TRP A 712 30.66 6.02 -0.49
C TRP A 712 29.87 5.01 -1.32
N TRP A 713 28.84 5.48 -2.04
CA TRP A 713 27.98 4.63 -2.84
C TRP A 713 28.80 3.88 -3.91
N ILE A 714 29.57 4.60 -4.72
CA ILE A 714 30.39 4.04 -5.80
C ILE A 714 31.44 3.05 -5.27
N HIS A 715 32.14 3.42 -4.20
CA HIS A 715 33.18 2.56 -3.63
C HIS A 715 32.63 1.33 -2.92
N SER A 716 31.36 1.34 -2.52
CA SER A 716 30.66 0.18 -1.97
C SER A 716 30.11 -0.79 -3.02
N ARG A 717 30.19 -0.47 -4.32
CA ARG A 717 29.80 -1.39 -5.39
C ARG A 717 30.92 -2.41 -5.61
N GLY A 718 30.54 -3.68 -5.77
CA GLY A 718 31.49 -4.76 -6.06
C GLY A 718 31.84 -4.81 -7.55
N ASP A 719 33.04 -5.29 -7.86
CA ASP A 719 33.47 -5.54 -9.24
C ASP A 719 32.58 -6.69 -9.82
N GLU A 720 32.09 -6.58 -11.06
CA GLU A 720 31.24 -7.64 -11.67
C GLU A 720 32.01 -8.98 -11.67
N GLU A 721 31.60 -9.95 -10.86
CA GLU A 721 31.98 -11.34 -11.13
C GLU A 721 31.21 -11.79 -12.38
N GLU A 722 31.92 -12.00 -13.49
CA GLU A 722 31.40 -12.69 -14.68
C GLU A 722 30.95 -14.11 -14.28
N GLY A 723 29.70 -14.27 -13.85
CA GLY A 723 29.20 -15.55 -13.37
C GLY A 723 27.69 -15.62 -13.18
N GLY A 724 26.97 -16.01 -14.24
CA GLY A 724 25.71 -16.76 -14.18
C GLY A 724 24.51 -16.09 -13.51
N TRP A 725 23.56 -15.64 -14.33
CA TRP A 725 22.19 -15.32 -13.91
C TRP A 725 21.48 -16.56 -13.33
N GLU A 726 21.57 -16.77 -12.01
CA GLU A 726 20.61 -17.57 -11.25
C GLU A 726 20.37 -16.93 -9.87
N GLY A 727 19.16 -16.37 -9.69
CA GLY A 727 18.51 -16.23 -8.39
C GLY A 727 18.96 -15.08 -7.48
N GLY A 728 18.18 -14.00 -7.46
CA GLY A 728 18.16 -13.06 -6.34
C GLY A 728 17.81 -13.81 -5.05
N GLY A 729 18.79 -13.95 -4.15
CA GLY A 729 18.59 -14.68 -2.89
C GLY A 729 19.79 -14.72 -1.95
N LYS A 730 20.88 -13.98 -2.22
CA LYS A 730 22.14 -14.09 -1.46
C LYS A 730 22.46 -12.92 -0.51
N PHE A 731 21.51 -12.03 -0.23
CA PHE A 731 21.75 -10.89 0.67
C PHE A 731 20.91 -10.99 1.95
N SER A 732 21.19 -12.00 2.78
CA SER A 732 20.53 -12.13 4.08
C SER A 732 21.48 -12.59 5.18
N TRP A 733 21.76 -11.70 6.13
CA TRP A 733 22.42 -12.00 7.42
C TRP A 733 21.40 -12.34 8.54
N PHE A 734 20.09 -12.39 8.21
CA PHE A 734 19.00 -12.52 9.19
C PHE A 734 18.94 -13.87 9.91
N GLY A 735 19.70 -14.87 9.46
CA GLY A 735 19.77 -16.19 10.12
C GLY A 735 20.45 -16.18 11.50
N TYR A 736 21.18 -15.12 11.86
CA TYR A 736 21.94 -15.09 13.12
C TYR A 736 21.26 -14.38 14.30
N TYR A 737 20.18 -13.63 14.08
CA TYR A 737 19.54 -12.82 15.13
C TYR A 737 18.15 -13.30 15.57
N CYS A 738 17.62 -14.35 14.97
CA CYS A 738 16.33 -14.94 15.33
C CYS A 738 16.48 -16.40 15.76
N HIS A 739 17.14 -16.62 16.90
CA HIS A 739 16.99 -17.80 17.73
C HIS A 739 16.95 -17.42 19.21
#